data_AF-A0AA39MEN4-F1
#
_entry.id   AF-A0AA39MEN4-F1
#
_cell.length_a   1.000
_cell.length_b   1.000
_cell.length_c   1.000
_cell.angle_alpha   90.00
_cell.angle_beta   90.00
_cell.angle_gamma   90.00
#
_symmetry.space_group_name_H-M   'P 1'
#
loop_
_entity.id
_entity.type
_entity.pdbx_description
1 polymer ?
#
loop_
_entity_poly.entity_id
_entity_poly.type
_entity_poly.pdbx_seq_one_letter_code
_entity_poly.pdbx_strand_id
1 'polypeptide(L)'
;MPALQPSLNDFLVFCDKYGKEEDGDSKDIVKSWSRSKQEFTTPVLEHFQELQKDVYGEDDAMTDTKAVLVDREYHGGIALEHSFRSEFHVRNAQRAYHLTTSFQEAHGLEAPHRSNKADGIKEKDHENTLRQHVNELAVHTANEGLCKGAPDTLEIMEQWADLANFPKTGYFNRYKGFSTSMNNCWPASQTNFASSQRGNQIPMDATVHESRPVHEEADETEQEGTKNLKKNIGKYSGNHGDGGDHLVIPMAMTNLTHPHPDVSEECFCLTEFGIVWVLEEFSTLYFSGLHMHGGGLPQYNAFQTDKSIYTRVTVILYPPQVTLNGEFTLAFAALPYPPDPCRVCQKRDKKERQMQSDKGKGKEKHRTETGRNPLKAALLKLPTECMHQLSIGRHYTEQATYLSDGGSFLAPKDHFNHGIRSLMQWISGIIQQFPPQYFVHFDRDLLLSAFSMELEGTRIAVEPWNLGPGWSGSDVLIGLQSNISVEDMTEEQIGQCWNTNNLNCSAPYGNHNIERVEERFYTLAEEMGRTIPLNIGALEKMERPLGGRPHIADPQAKRKYIQQVRHNDGSKGSMQKRSRPKAKKPNLEAEDHRMCLIGKRLDWEGSYKSALVVQFFVDHLGAKAVLLDLQKFDLSTPLKVMDLKTVIMNSPIYHVGSVERLLLRQVARVSGAPDQDNLIAILSRMPRCTITEYNNQSLPFFGEQDTSTFPSSSTHLTSLISGGPSHVASLPSSPQSSSSNVPSEFNICSNLKWLKLMFELSYLLLDNLSEPYSPFNTTPKLTLAARNFITYVAADTDTQSIFRDLASSRTQSLRSGGPFDLVNLQTSAGFFSALMGRGVLHRTEYLKDSNNPVFFIDENHWKTIRNESLGHKAEGYFCNKWAYSNQPNNK
;
A
#
# COMPACT_ATOMS: atom_id res chain seq x y z
N MET A 1 27.18 -0.18 -2.08
CA MET A 1 26.07 -0.02 -1.11
C MET A 1 26.56 -0.66 0.19
N PRO A 2 26.37 -0.03 1.36
CA PRO A 2 26.62 -0.70 2.64
C PRO A 2 25.80 -1.99 2.71
N ALA A 3 26.42 -3.07 3.18
CA ALA A 3 25.79 -4.37 3.35
C ALA A 3 25.58 -4.60 4.85
N LEU A 4 24.32 -4.65 5.28
CA LEU A 4 23.92 -4.95 6.65
C LEU A 4 23.83 -6.47 6.83
N GLN A 5 24.35 -6.98 7.93
CA GLN A 5 24.40 -8.40 8.26
C GLN A 5 23.54 -8.71 9.48
N PRO A 6 22.56 -9.64 9.39
CA PRO A 6 21.76 -10.04 10.53
C PRO A 6 22.59 -10.54 11.70
N SER A 7 23.63 -11.36 11.46
CA SER A 7 24.55 -11.90 12.46
C SER A 7 25.34 -10.84 13.24
N LEU A 8 25.51 -9.64 12.69
CA LEU A 8 26.14 -8.51 13.37
C LEU A 8 25.13 -7.65 14.16
N ASN A 9 23.84 -7.98 14.08
CA ASN A 9 22.75 -7.17 14.61
C ASN A 9 22.77 -5.74 14.05
N ASP A 10 23.06 -5.59 12.75
CA ASP A 10 22.98 -4.32 12.04
C ASP A 10 21.54 -3.79 11.99
N PHE A 11 21.38 -2.49 11.74
CA PHE A 11 20.09 -1.83 11.56
C PHE A 11 20.25 -0.49 10.82
N LEU A 12 19.13 0.03 10.29
CA LEU A 12 19.01 1.34 9.68
C LEU A 12 18.15 2.24 10.57
N VAL A 13 18.67 3.40 10.96
CA VAL A 13 17.96 4.45 11.70
C VAL A 13 17.83 5.70 10.84
N PHE A 14 16.69 6.39 10.95
CA PHE A 14 16.55 7.77 10.50
C PHE A 14 16.62 8.71 11.71
N CYS A 15 17.58 9.63 11.66
CA CYS A 15 17.74 10.72 12.62
C CYS A 15 17.14 12.00 12.00
N ASP A 16 16.49 12.86 12.78
CA ASP A 16 16.05 14.17 12.26
C ASP A 16 17.27 15.08 12.02
N LYS A 17 17.49 15.45 10.76
CA LYS A 17 18.58 16.34 10.32
C LYS A 17 18.56 17.71 11.04
N TYR A 18 17.39 18.17 11.50
CA TYR A 18 17.23 19.45 12.18
C TYR A 18 16.81 19.32 13.64
N GLY A 19 16.72 18.09 14.16
CA GLY A 19 16.51 17.84 15.58
C GLY A 19 17.71 18.36 16.37
N LYS A 20 17.46 19.20 17.38
CA LYS A 20 18.52 19.61 18.30
C LYS A 20 18.69 18.54 19.37
N GLU A 21 19.93 18.21 19.70
CA GLU A 21 20.26 17.37 20.86
C GLU A 21 19.66 17.93 22.17
N GLU A 22 19.56 19.26 22.28
CA GLU A 22 19.01 19.97 23.44
C GLU A 22 17.50 19.75 23.66
N ASP A 23 16.74 19.44 22.60
CA ASP A 23 15.27 19.33 22.70
C ASP A 23 14.85 17.98 23.31
N GLY A 24 15.75 16.98 23.42
CA GLY A 24 15.47 15.62 23.90
C GLY A 24 14.53 14.79 23.01
N ASP A 25 13.89 15.43 22.02
CA ASP A 25 12.83 14.93 21.16
C ASP A 25 13.33 14.48 19.77
N SER A 26 14.63 14.51 19.48
CA SER A 26 15.23 13.92 18.27
C SER A 26 15.18 12.39 18.35
N LYS A 27 13.98 11.82 18.23
CA LYS A 27 13.74 10.37 18.25
C LYS A 27 14.39 9.74 17.03
N ASP A 28 15.43 8.96 17.26
CA ASP A 28 15.97 8.00 16.31
C ASP A 28 14.92 6.95 15.95
N ILE A 29 14.53 6.87 14.67
CA ILE A 29 13.47 5.96 14.21
C ILE A 29 14.08 4.83 13.39
N VAL A 30 14.10 3.62 13.96
CA VAL A 30 14.53 2.41 13.24
C VAL A 30 13.62 2.18 12.02
N LYS A 31 14.21 2.08 10.83
CA LYS A 31 13.53 1.87 9.53
C LYS A 31 13.63 0.44 9.04
N SER A 32 14.74 -0.22 9.33
CA SER A 32 14.95 -1.61 8.97
C SER A 32 15.91 -2.25 9.96
N TRP A 33 15.62 -3.48 10.35
CA TRP A 33 16.41 -4.27 11.27
C TRP A 33 16.22 -5.75 10.94
N SER A 34 16.89 -6.62 11.66
CA SER A 34 16.74 -8.06 11.49
C SER A 34 16.67 -8.79 12.82
N ARG A 35 16.20 -10.03 12.78
CA ARG A 35 16.48 -11.05 13.79
C ARG A 35 17.31 -12.15 13.14
N SER A 36 18.40 -12.55 13.78
CA SER A 36 19.36 -13.51 13.25
C SER A 36 19.22 -14.89 13.85
N LYS A 37 19.80 -15.89 13.18
CA LYS A 37 19.94 -17.27 13.66
C LYS A 37 20.56 -17.37 15.06
N GLN A 38 21.42 -16.43 15.45
CA GLN A 38 22.09 -16.42 16.75
C GLN A 38 21.14 -16.02 17.91
N GLU A 39 20.00 -15.41 17.61
CA GLU A 39 19.00 -14.94 18.58
C GLU A 39 17.87 -15.95 18.81
N PHE A 40 17.99 -17.15 18.23
CA PHE A 40 17.03 -18.24 18.40
C PHE A 40 17.47 -19.18 19.51
N THR A 41 16.49 -19.68 20.26
CA THR A 41 16.74 -20.75 21.23
C THR A 41 17.01 -22.06 20.50
N THR A 42 17.72 -23.01 21.13
CA THR A 42 18.03 -24.31 20.50
C THR A 42 16.78 -25.04 19.97
N PRO A 43 15.64 -25.12 20.70
CA PRO A 43 14.44 -25.75 20.16
C PRO A 43 13.86 -25.03 18.92
N VAL A 44 13.91 -23.70 18.89
CA VAL A 44 13.47 -22.93 17.70
C VAL A 44 14.36 -23.24 16.50
N LEU A 45 15.68 -23.34 16.70
CA LEU A 45 16.64 -23.71 15.65
C LEU A 45 16.43 -25.14 15.14
N GLU A 46 16.18 -26.10 16.02
CA GLU A 46 15.88 -27.48 15.65
C GLU A 46 14.63 -27.55 14.76
N HIS A 47 13.57 -26.80 15.07
CA HIS A 47 12.38 -26.73 14.23
C HIS A 47 12.61 -25.97 12.91
N PHE A 48 13.49 -24.97 12.86
CA PHE A 48 13.92 -24.36 11.60
C PHE A 48 14.66 -25.34 10.70
N GLN A 49 15.52 -26.20 11.26
CA GLN A 49 16.26 -27.22 10.53
C GLN A 49 15.35 -28.36 10.03
N GLU A 50 14.44 -28.83 10.89
CA GLU A 50 13.38 -29.80 10.54
C GLU A 50 12.50 -29.26 9.41
N LEU A 51 11.99 -28.03 9.55
CA LEU A 51 11.19 -27.38 8.52
C LEU A 51 11.95 -27.16 7.21
N GLN A 52 13.22 -26.71 7.29
CA GLN A 52 14.06 -26.53 6.11
C GLN A 52 14.17 -27.85 5.35
N LYS A 53 14.47 -28.95 6.04
CA LYS A 53 14.52 -30.29 5.44
C LYS A 53 13.20 -30.66 4.77
N ASP A 54 12.07 -30.50 5.47
CA ASP A 54 10.74 -30.86 4.93
C ASP A 54 10.36 -30.01 3.70
N VAL A 55 10.75 -28.73 3.66
CA VAL A 55 10.48 -27.82 2.53
C VAL A 55 11.30 -28.17 1.29
N TYR A 56 12.57 -28.53 1.46
CA TYR A 56 13.45 -28.94 0.37
C TYR A 56 13.14 -30.36 -0.13
N GLY A 57 13.01 -31.32 0.78
CA GLY A 57 12.93 -32.74 0.50
C GLY A 57 14.31 -33.41 0.54
N GLU A 58 14.43 -34.56 -0.14
CA GLU A 58 15.71 -35.24 -0.36
C GLU A 58 16.41 -34.63 -1.59
N ASP A 59 17.73 -34.44 -1.52
CA ASP A 59 18.51 -33.68 -2.52
C ASP A 59 18.44 -34.24 -3.95
N ASP A 60 18.23 -35.56 -4.09
CA ASP A 60 18.13 -36.26 -5.37
C ASP A 60 16.77 -36.06 -6.08
N ALA A 61 15.75 -35.65 -5.34
CA ALA A 61 14.43 -35.31 -5.87
C ALA A 61 14.32 -33.83 -6.30
N MET A 62 15.28 -32.98 -5.91
CA MET A 62 15.27 -31.54 -6.19
C MET A 62 15.69 -31.20 -7.62
N THR A 63 15.07 -30.17 -8.23
CA THR A 63 15.55 -29.56 -9.48
C THR A 63 15.45 -28.03 -9.48
N ASP A 64 16.14 -27.39 -10.42
CA ASP A 64 16.09 -25.93 -10.62
C ASP A 64 14.83 -25.47 -11.38
N THR A 65 14.10 -26.41 -11.98
CA THR A 65 12.80 -26.18 -12.63
C THR A 65 11.67 -26.08 -11.62
N LYS A 66 10.50 -25.59 -12.04
CA LYS A 66 9.27 -25.69 -11.25
C LYS A 66 8.74 -27.13 -11.30
N ALA A 67 8.17 -27.63 -10.20
CA ALA A 67 7.41 -28.88 -10.17
C ALA A 67 6.24 -28.88 -11.16
N VAL A 68 6.13 -29.94 -11.97
CA VAL A 68 5.02 -30.14 -12.93
C VAL A 68 4.42 -31.53 -12.73
N LEU A 69 3.09 -31.60 -12.73
CA LEU A 69 2.36 -32.87 -12.71
C LEU A 69 2.46 -33.58 -14.07
N VAL A 70 3.12 -34.73 -14.11
CA VAL A 70 3.23 -35.62 -15.28
C VAL A 70 2.79 -37.02 -14.85
N ASP A 71 1.88 -37.64 -15.61
CA ASP A 71 1.36 -39.00 -15.33
C ASP A 71 0.87 -39.28 -13.89
N ARG A 72 0.46 -38.20 -13.19
CA ARG A 72 -0.01 -38.12 -11.78
C ARG A 72 1.07 -38.00 -10.71
N GLU A 73 2.34 -37.88 -11.09
CA GLU A 73 3.47 -37.62 -10.18
C GLU A 73 4.04 -36.22 -10.44
N TYR A 74 4.59 -35.58 -9.40
CA TYR A 74 5.23 -34.28 -9.53
C TYR A 74 6.71 -34.46 -9.87
N HIS A 75 7.16 -33.83 -10.95
CA HIS A 75 8.56 -33.85 -11.36
C HIS A 75 9.16 -32.45 -11.30
N GLY A 76 10.32 -32.36 -10.63
CA GLY A 76 11.09 -31.13 -10.46
C GLY A 76 10.65 -30.24 -9.30
N GLY A 77 11.32 -29.12 -9.10
CA GLY A 77 11.09 -28.22 -7.96
C GLY A 77 11.69 -28.75 -6.67
N ILE A 78 11.12 -28.32 -5.54
CA ILE A 78 11.41 -28.83 -4.19
C ILE A 78 10.16 -29.49 -3.59
N ALA A 79 10.28 -30.22 -2.48
CA ALA A 79 9.16 -30.97 -1.87
C ALA A 79 7.90 -30.12 -1.61
N LEU A 80 8.02 -28.86 -1.18
CA LEU A 80 6.85 -27.98 -1.01
C LEU A 80 6.06 -27.73 -2.31
N GLU A 81 6.66 -27.93 -3.48
CA GLU A 81 6.01 -27.77 -4.79
C GLU A 81 5.34 -29.06 -5.29
N HIS A 82 5.54 -30.21 -4.64
CA HIS A 82 5.08 -31.55 -5.08
C HIS A 82 3.61 -31.82 -4.73
N SER A 83 2.72 -30.86 -5.01
CA SER A 83 1.30 -30.93 -4.70
C SER A 83 0.45 -30.00 -5.59
N PHE A 84 -0.85 -30.31 -5.69
CA PHE A 84 -1.82 -29.56 -6.48
C PHE A 84 -1.95 -28.09 -6.06
N ARG A 85 -1.62 -27.74 -4.81
CA ARG A 85 -1.66 -26.35 -4.36
C ARG A 85 -0.57 -25.51 -5.04
N SER A 86 0.51 -26.11 -5.54
CA SER A 86 1.55 -25.45 -6.34
C SER A 86 1.11 -25.13 -7.79
N GLU A 87 0.00 -25.67 -8.28
CA GLU A 87 -0.62 -25.18 -9.52
C GLU A 87 -1.13 -23.73 -9.35
N PHE A 88 -1.50 -23.36 -8.12
CA PHE A 88 -2.09 -22.08 -7.77
C PHE A 88 -1.03 -21.09 -7.26
N HIS A 89 -0.09 -20.76 -8.13
CA HIS A 89 0.91 -19.72 -7.88
C HIS A 89 0.37 -18.29 -8.04
N VAL A 90 1.11 -17.30 -7.54
CA VAL A 90 0.81 -15.87 -7.64
C VAL A 90 0.91 -15.42 -9.10
N ARG A 91 0.07 -14.45 -9.50
CA ARG A 91 -0.04 -14.03 -10.91
C ARG A 91 1.31 -13.56 -11.46
N ASN A 92 1.72 -14.18 -12.57
CA ASN A 92 3.00 -13.96 -13.27
C ASN A 92 4.27 -14.41 -12.51
N ALA A 93 4.14 -15.00 -11.32
CA ALA A 93 5.26 -15.52 -10.52
C ALA A 93 5.08 -17.04 -10.35
N GLN A 94 5.74 -17.85 -11.18
CA GLN A 94 5.46 -19.29 -11.27
C GLN A 94 5.75 -20.06 -9.97
N ARG A 95 6.71 -19.59 -9.17
CA ARG A 95 7.20 -20.22 -7.93
C ARG A 95 7.07 -19.27 -6.73
N ALA A 96 5.98 -18.50 -6.72
CA ALA A 96 5.53 -17.75 -5.55
C ALA A 96 4.14 -18.24 -5.15
N TYR A 97 3.95 -18.57 -3.87
CA TYR A 97 2.79 -19.30 -3.37
C TYR A 97 2.23 -18.60 -2.13
N HIS A 98 0.97 -18.19 -2.15
CA HIS A 98 0.29 -17.72 -0.94
C HIS A 98 0.29 -18.83 0.12
N LEU A 99 0.48 -18.47 1.40
CA LEU A 99 0.34 -19.39 2.53
C LEU A 99 -0.97 -19.20 3.30
N THR A 100 -1.52 -17.98 3.34
CA THR A 100 -2.70 -17.60 4.12
C THR A 100 -3.80 -16.96 3.25
N THR A 101 -4.04 -15.66 3.39
CA THR A 101 -5.05 -14.93 2.62
C THR A 101 -4.42 -14.41 1.33
N SER A 102 -5.26 -14.19 0.32
CA SER A 102 -4.85 -13.44 -0.87
C SER A 102 -5.77 -12.25 -1.00
N PHE A 103 -5.20 -11.07 -1.21
CA PHE A 103 -5.98 -9.93 -1.67
C PHE A 103 -6.38 -10.17 -3.14
N GLN A 104 -7.59 -10.69 -3.34
CA GLN A 104 -8.05 -11.03 -4.68
C GLN A 104 -8.23 -9.73 -5.49
N GLU A 105 -7.92 -9.75 -6.79
CA GLU A 105 -8.07 -8.58 -7.69
C GLU A 105 -9.52 -8.03 -7.73
N ALA A 106 -10.49 -8.79 -7.20
CA ALA A 106 -11.92 -8.51 -7.11
C ALA A 106 -12.30 -7.45 -6.05
N HIS A 107 -11.72 -6.25 -6.14
CA HIS A 107 -12.24 -5.02 -5.50
C HIS A 107 -12.33 -5.00 -3.97
N GLY A 108 -11.30 -5.46 -3.25
CA GLY A 108 -11.26 -5.31 -1.79
C GLY A 108 -11.82 -6.49 -0.99
N LEU A 109 -12.11 -7.60 -1.68
CA LEU A 109 -12.53 -8.85 -1.08
C LEU A 109 -11.30 -9.66 -0.60
N GLU A 110 -11.15 -9.79 0.70
CA GLU A 110 -10.20 -10.69 1.32
C GLU A 110 -10.82 -12.08 1.48
N ALA A 111 -10.06 -13.10 1.11
CA ALA A 111 -10.43 -14.49 1.21
C ALA A 111 -9.16 -15.35 1.44
N PRO A 112 -9.32 -16.58 1.97
CA PRO A 112 -8.33 -17.63 1.77
C PRO A 112 -7.95 -17.70 0.28
N HIS A 113 -6.67 -17.85 -0.03
CA HIS A 113 -6.30 -18.06 -1.43
C HIS A 113 -6.93 -19.37 -1.96
N ARG A 114 -7.16 -19.50 -3.27
CA ARG A 114 -7.71 -20.73 -3.86
C ARG A 114 -6.84 -21.97 -3.58
N SER A 115 -5.54 -21.79 -3.37
CA SER A 115 -4.61 -22.86 -2.93
C SER A 115 -4.88 -23.35 -1.50
N ASN A 116 -5.65 -22.61 -0.71
CA ASN A 116 -6.00 -22.89 0.68
C ASN A 116 -7.41 -23.44 0.85
N LYS A 117 -8.06 -23.83 -0.25
CA LYS A 117 -9.34 -24.52 -0.17
C LYS A 117 -9.20 -25.83 0.61
N ALA A 118 -10.17 -26.07 1.49
CA ALA A 118 -10.31 -27.31 2.23
C ALA A 118 -11.39 -28.15 1.54
N ASP A 119 -10.98 -29.03 0.62
CA ASP A 119 -11.87 -30.01 -0.01
C ASP A 119 -12.31 -31.02 1.07
N GLY A 120 -13.39 -30.68 1.77
CA GLY A 120 -13.71 -31.06 3.16
C GLY A 120 -14.04 -32.53 3.46
N ILE A 121 -13.46 -33.48 2.74
CA ILE A 121 -13.49 -34.93 2.98
C ILE A 121 -12.11 -35.57 2.74
N LYS A 122 -11.24 -34.99 1.91
CA LYS A 122 -9.87 -35.49 1.73
C LYS A 122 -8.97 -34.92 2.82
N GLU A 123 -8.07 -35.77 3.31
CA GLU A 123 -7.25 -35.66 4.50
C GLU A 123 -6.52 -34.31 4.70
N LYS A 124 -5.94 -34.13 5.90
CA LYS A 124 -4.81 -33.22 6.09
C LYS A 124 -3.70 -33.64 5.12
N ASP A 125 -3.69 -33.09 3.92
CA ASP A 125 -2.58 -33.34 3.01
C ASP A 125 -1.28 -32.83 3.66
N HIS A 126 -0.22 -33.60 3.46
CA HIS A 126 1.07 -33.36 4.11
C HIS A 126 1.59 -31.95 3.77
N GLU A 127 1.35 -31.49 2.54
CA GLU A 127 1.74 -30.16 2.06
C GLU A 127 0.96 -29.02 2.73
N ASN A 128 -0.35 -29.13 2.99
CA ASN A 128 -1.06 -28.12 3.79
C ASN A 128 -0.56 -28.13 5.24
N THR A 129 -0.24 -29.30 5.79
CA THR A 129 0.36 -29.42 7.12
C THR A 129 1.72 -28.72 7.17
N LEU A 130 2.53 -28.87 6.12
CA LEU A 130 3.83 -28.23 5.95
C LEU A 130 3.70 -26.72 5.70
N ARG A 131 2.75 -26.26 4.87
CA ARG A 131 2.47 -24.83 4.66
C ARG A 131 1.97 -24.14 5.93
N GLN A 132 1.24 -24.86 6.78
CA GLN A 132 0.91 -24.42 8.13
C GLN A 132 2.16 -24.29 9.02
N HIS A 133 3.08 -25.26 8.99
CA HIS A 133 4.38 -25.16 9.71
C HIS A 133 5.22 -23.97 9.23
N VAL A 134 5.36 -23.79 7.91
CA VAL A 134 6.09 -22.65 7.32
C VAL A 134 5.50 -21.32 7.79
N ASN A 135 4.18 -21.20 7.80
CA ASN A 135 3.52 -19.98 8.27
C ASN A 135 3.64 -19.79 9.79
N GLU A 136 3.47 -20.84 10.59
CA GLU A 136 3.60 -20.82 12.06
C GLU A 136 5.00 -20.39 12.51
N LEU A 137 6.04 -21.02 11.99
CA LEU A 137 7.42 -20.70 12.35
C LEU A 137 7.83 -19.30 11.88
N ALA A 138 7.44 -18.90 10.67
CA ALA A 138 7.71 -17.55 10.16
C ALA A 138 7.00 -16.47 10.99
N VAL A 139 5.71 -16.66 11.32
CA VAL A 139 4.91 -15.75 12.14
C VAL A 139 5.49 -15.59 13.55
N HIS A 140 5.79 -16.70 14.23
CA HIS A 140 6.32 -16.66 15.60
C HIS A 140 7.66 -15.93 15.64
N THR A 141 8.56 -16.27 14.70
CA THR A 141 9.86 -15.61 14.56
C THR A 141 9.71 -14.12 14.27
N ALA A 142 8.76 -13.76 13.40
CA ALA A 142 8.46 -12.38 13.03
C ALA A 142 7.91 -11.57 14.21
N ASN A 143 6.98 -12.12 14.99
CA ASN A 143 6.46 -11.50 16.22
C ASN A 143 7.56 -11.23 17.24
N GLU A 144 8.40 -12.22 17.53
CA GLU A 144 9.48 -12.09 18.51
C GLU A 144 10.54 -11.04 18.09
N GLY A 145 10.89 -10.94 16.81
CA GLY A 145 11.80 -9.88 16.34
C GLY A 145 11.13 -8.52 16.07
N LEU A 146 9.78 -8.44 16.05
CA LEU A 146 9.06 -7.15 16.06
C LEU A 146 9.32 -6.39 17.37
N CYS A 147 9.55 -7.10 18.48
CA CYS A 147 9.98 -6.54 19.77
C CYS A 147 11.33 -5.81 19.72
N LYS A 148 12.14 -5.99 18.66
CA LYS A 148 13.39 -5.23 18.42
C LYS A 148 13.14 -3.88 17.73
N GLY A 149 11.92 -3.63 17.26
CA GLY A 149 11.50 -2.37 16.65
C GLY A 149 11.15 -1.31 17.70
N ALA A 150 10.17 -0.46 17.39
CA ALA A 150 9.67 0.52 18.35
C ALA A 150 9.00 -0.19 19.55
N PRO A 151 9.22 0.28 20.80
CA PRO A 151 8.56 -0.27 21.97
C PRO A 151 7.03 -0.19 21.83
N ASP A 152 6.33 -1.04 22.57
CA ASP A 152 4.87 -1.20 22.58
C ASP A 152 4.22 -1.61 21.25
N THR A 153 4.93 -1.63 20.11
CA THR A 153 4.39 -2.00 18.79
C THR A 153 3.61 -3.32 18.82
N LEU A 154 4.18 -4.37 19.43
CA LEU A 154 3.51 -5.68 19.51
C LEU A 154 2.23 -5.64 20.36
N GLU A 155 2.23 -4.91 21.47
CA GLU A 155 1.07 -4.77 22.38
C GLU A 155 -0.05 -3.95 21.71
N ILE A 156 0.30 -2.83 21.07
CA ILE A 156 -0.62 -2.00 20.29
C ILE A 156 -1.25 -2.83 19.16
N MET A 157 -0.45 -3.63 18.45
CA MET A 157 -0.96 -4.51 17.41
C MET A 157 -1.82 -5.65 17.93
N GLU A 158 -1.52 -6.23 19.10
CA GLU A 158 -2.38 -7.24 19.72
C GLU A 158 -3.76 -6.68 20.06
N GLN A 159 -3.79 -5.49 20.66
CA GLN A 159 -5.03 -4.78 20.97
C GLN A 159 -5.80 -4.39 19.69
N TRP A 160 -5.10 -3.89 18.68
CA TRP A 160 -5.67 -3.53 17.39
C TRP A 160 -6.21 -4.74 16.62
N ALA A 161 -5.50 -5.86 16.63
CA ALA A 161 -5.91 -7.11 16.00
C ALA A 161 -7.13 -7.73 16.66
N ASP A 162 -7.24 -7.63 17.99
CA ASP A 162 -8.46 -8.02 18.70
C ASP A 162 -9.62 -7.09 18.31
N LEU A 163 -9.48 -5.76 18.41
CA LEU A 163 -10.50 -4.78 18.01
C LEU A 163 -11.00 -4.97 16.57
N ALA A 164 -10.10 -5.16 15.61
CA ALA A 164 -10.43 -5.31 14.20
C ALA A 164 -10.86 -6.74 13.80
N ASN A 165 -10.77 -7.72 14.71
CA ASN A 165 -11.01 -9.15 14.46
C ASN A 165 -10.11 -9.72 13.35
N PHE A 166 -8.80 -9.50 13.43
CA PHE A 166 -7.89 -10.06 12.45
C PHE A 166 -7.86 -11.60 12.50
N PRO A 167 -7.67 -12.25 11.34
CA PRO A 167 -7.43 -13.68 11.28
C PRO A 167 -6.06 -14.00 11.92
N LYS A 168 -6.08 -14.57 13.13
CA LYS A 168 -4.88 -14.97 13.88
C LYS A 168 -4.19 -16.17 13.25
N THR A 169 -3.45 -15.95 12.16
CA THR A 169 -2.76 -17.01 11.41
C THR A 169 -1.53 -17.55 12.14
N GLY A 170 -1.07 -18.75 11.78
CA GLY A 170 0.22 -19.26 12.26
C GLY A 170 0.27 -19.63 13.75
N TYR A 171 -0.87 -19.75 14.44
CA TYR A 171 -0.93 -20.32 15.77
C TYR A 171 -1.54 -21.73 15.66
N PHE A 172 -0.73 -22.80 15.68
CA PHE A 172 -1.23 -24.18 15.78
C PHE A 172 -0.74 -24.91 17.04
N ASN A 173 0.09 -24.25 17.87
CA ASN A 173 0.62 -24.76 19.13
C ASN A 173 1.34 -26.11 18.97
N ARG A 174 2.03 -26.31 17.84
CA ARG A 174 2.74 -27.56 17.53
C ARG A 174 4.09 -27.64 18.23
N TYR A 175 4.75 -26.50 18.34
CA TYR A 175 6.12 -26.40 18.84
C TYR A 175 6.11 -26.07 20.35
N LYS A 176 6.60 -27.02 21.16
CA LYS A 176 6.71 -26.82 22.61
C LYS A 176 7.80 -25.80 22.93
N GLY A 177 7.52 -24.91 23.88
CA GLY A 177 8.45 -23.86 24.28
C GLY A 177 8.36 -22.57 23.45
N PHE A 178 7.46 -22.51 22.48
CA PHE A 178 7.14 -21.29 21.75
C PHE A 178 6.22 -20.42 22.61
N SER A 179 6.43 -19.09 22.56
CA SER A 179 5.51 -18.14 23.15
C SER A 179 4.13 -18.25 22.47
N THR A 180 3.05 -18.02 23.20
CA THR A 180 1.68 -18.02 22.65
C THR A 180 1.37 -16.78 21.80
N SER A 181 2.39 -16.18 21.18
CA SER A 181 2.26 -14.96 20.37
C SER A 181 1.45 -15.24 19.11
N MET A 182 0.22 -14.73 19.07
CA MET A 182 -0.67 -14.84 17.92
C MET A 182 -0.25 -13.87 16.81
N ASN A 183 -0.55 -14.18 15.55
CA ASN A 183 -0.30 -13.23 14.46
C ASN A 183 -1.28 -12.06 14.54
N ASN A 184 -0.75 -10.90 14.91
CA ASN A 184 -1.52 -9.67 15.07
C ASN A 184 -1.22 -8.65 13.95
N CYS A 185 -0.37 -9.00 12.98
CA CYS A 185 0.32 -8.05 12.10
C CYS A 185 0.21 -8.38 10.61
N TRP A 186 0.23 -9.67 10.25
CA TRP A 186 0.43 -10.12 8.87
C TRP A 186 -0.64 -11.14 8.43
N PRO A 187 -1.87 -10.70 8.14
CA PRO A 187 -2.96 -11.61 7.72
C PRO A 187 -2.67 -12.32 6.39
N ALA A 188 -1.84 -11.73 5.54
CA ALA A 188 -1.42 -12.27 4.24
C ALA A 188 0.06 -12.66 4.24
N SER A 189 0.38 -13.82 3.66
CA SER A 189 1.75 -14.33 3.57
C SER A 189 1.99 -15.17 2.30
N GLN A 190 3.25 -15.25 1.88
CA GLN A 190 3.67 -15.87 0.61
C GLN A 190 5.07 -16.49 0.75
N THR A 191 5.27 -17.70 0.22
CA THR A 191 6.63 -18.26 0.02
C THR A 191 7.09 -18.01 -1.41
N ASN A 192 8.33 -17.58 -1.57
CA ASN A 192 8.99 -17.39 -2.87
C ASN A 192 10.17 -18.35 -3.02
N PHE A 193 10.29 -18.96 -4.21
CA PHE A 193 11.45 -19.75 -4.60
C PHE A 193 12.17 -19.15 -5.80
N ALA A 194 13.50 -19.11 -5.72
CA ALA A 194 14.37 -18.83 -6.86
C ALA A 194 15.51 -19.86 -6.87
N SER A 195 15.53 -20.76 -7.85
CA SER A 195 16.70 -21.61 -8.06
C SER A 195 17.78 -20.88 -8.85
N SER A 196 19.04 -21.17 -8.53
CA SER A 196 20.12 -20.83 -9.44
C SER A 196 20.14 -21.85 -10.57
N GLN A 197 20.17 -21.37 -11.81
CA GLN A 197 20.32 -22.24 -12.96
C GLN A 197 21.80 -22.58 -13.12
N ARG A 198 22.10 -23.85 -13.41
CA ARG A 198 23.38 -24.17 -14.01
C ARG A 198 23.37 -23.58 -15.41
N GLY A 199 24.07 -22.46 -15.59
CA GLY A 199 24.31 -21.91 -16.92
C GLY A 199 24.84 -23.02 -17.80
N ASN A 200 24.24 -23.20 -18.98
CA ASN A 200 24.54 -24.31 -19.89
C ASN A 200 26.06 -24.45 -20.05
N GLN A 201 26.66 -25.41 -19.37
CA GLN A 201 28.09 -25.66 -19.49
C GLN A 201 28.32 -26.10 -20.93
N ILE A 202 28.87 -25.20 -21.73
CA ILE A 202 29.31 -25.49 -23.09
C ILE A 202 30.25 -26.70 -22.95
N PRO A 203 29.91 -27.87 -23.53
CA PRO A 203 30.66 -29.10 -23.25
C PRO A 203 32.14 -28.91 -23.60
N MET A 204 33.02 -28.98 -22.59
CA MET A 204 34.46 -28.73 -22.78
C MET A 204 35.15 -29.76 -23.69
N ASP A 205 34.47 -30.85 -24.04
CA ASP A 205 34.93 -31.85 -25.03
C ASP A 205 34.81 -31.39 -26.50
N ALA A 206 34.36 -30.15 -26.76
CA ALA A 206 34.46 -29.55 -28.09
C ALA A 206 35.93 -29.20 -28.41
N THR A 207 36.63 -30.17 -29.01
CA THR A 207 38.06 -30.15 -29.40
C THR A 207 38.59 -28.80 -29.86
N VAL A 208 39.72 -28.38 -29.27
CA VAL A 208 40.42 -27.12 -29.56
C VAL A 208 40.93 -27.07 -31.02
N HIS A 209 40.14 -26.50 -31.93
CA HIS A 209 40.60 -26.04 -33.24
C HIS A 209 39.86 -24.77 -33.69
N GLU A 210 40.62 -23.84 -34.28
CA GLU A 210 40.21 -22.49 -34.73
C GLU A 210 39.85 -21.46 -33.63
N SER A 211 40.87 -20.74 -33.19
CA SER A 211 40.74 -19.47 -32.48
C SER A 211 40.06 -18.40 -33.34
N ARG A 212 38.74 -18.21 -33.17
CA ARG A 212 38.01 -17.04 -33.69
C ARG A 212 38.13 -15.84 -32.75
N PRO A 213 38.08 -14.60 -33.28
CA PRO A 213 38.25 -13.39 -32.47
C PRO A 213 37.08 -13.18 -31.51
N VAL A 214 37.39 -12.88 -30.25
CA VAL A 214 36.44 -12.61 -29.18
C VAL A 214 35.79 -11.24 -29.38
N HIS A 215 34.51 -11.21 -29.76
CA HIS A 215 33.69 -10.00 -29.83
C HIS A 215 32.26 -10.26 -29.32
N GLU A 216 31.84 -9.45 -28.34
CA GLU A 216 30.45 -9.06 -28.00
C GLU A 216 29.41 -10.09 -27.50
N GLU A 217 29.73 -11.37 -27.27
CA GLU A 217 28.74 -12.36 -26.77
C GLU A 217 28.31 -12.21 -25.28
N ALA A 218 28.98 -11.38 -24.47
CA ALA A 218 28.72 -11.29 -23.03
C ALA A 218 27.34 -10.69 -22.64
N ASP A 219 26.67 -9.97 -23.55
CA ASP A 219 25.46 -9.21 -23.25
C ASP A 219 24.15 -10.04 -23.35
N GLU A 220 24.21 -11.25 -23.94
CA GLU A 220 23.03 -12.12 -24.10
C GLU A 220 22.71 -12.96 -22.85
N THR A 221 23.74 -13.49 -22.18
CA THR A 221 23.59 -14.34 -20.98
C THR A 221 22.93 -13.62 -19.80
N GLU A 222 23.22 -12.32 -19.60
CA GLU A 222 22.61 -11.50 -18.54
C GLU A 222 21.09 -11.29 -18.77
N GLN A 223 20.67 -11.19 -20.04
CA GLN A 223 19.25 -11.10 -20.39
C GLN A 223 18.50 -12.41 -20.18
N GLU A 224 19.16 -13.57 -20.24
CA GLU A 224 18.51 -14.86 -20.01
C GLU A 224 18.27 -15.11 -18.52
N GLY A 225 19.27 -14.85 -17.66
CA GLY A 225 19.10 -14.94 -16.21
C GLY A 225 17.94 -14.06 -15.70
N THR A 226 17.87 -12.79 -16.12
CA THR A 226 16.80 -11.88 -15.73
C THR A 226 15.41 -12.30 -16.23
N LYS A 227 15.29 -12.91 -17.41
CA LYS A 227 14.04 -13.54 -17.86
C LYS A 227 13.62 -14.68 -16.92
N ASN A 228 14.57 -15.46 -16.41
CA ASN A 228 14.30 -16.61 -15.56
C ASN A 228 13.94 -16.23 -14.11
N LEU A 229 14.53 -15.20 -13.51
CA LEU A 229 14.02 -14.68 -12.22
C LEU A 229 12.61 -14.12 -12.37
N LYS A 230 12.35 -13.37 -13.45
CA LYS A 230 11.02 -12.83 -13.75
C LYS A 230 9.99 -13.90 -14.06
N LYS A 231 10.41 -15.07 -14.55
CA LYS A 231 9.57 -16.25 -14.70
C LYS A 231 9.24 -16.90 -13.35
N ASN A 232 10.27 -17.10 -12.50
CA ASN A 232 10.12 -17.73 -11.19
C ASN A 232 9.28 -16.88 -10.22
N ILE A 233 9.67 -15.62 -9.98
CA ILE A 233 9.04 -14.75 -8.98
C ILE A 233 8.36 -13.50 -9.55
N GLY A 234 8.14 -13.42 -10.87
CA GLY A 234 7.24 -12.42 -11.45
C GLY A 234 7.69 -10.98 -11.23
N LYS A 235 6.79 -10.11 -10.76
CA LYS A 235 7.13 -8.71 -10.40
C LYS A 235 8.16 -8.61 -9.28
N TYR A 236 8.20 -9.60 -8.38
CA TYR A 236 9.09 -9.64 -7.21
C TYR A 236 10.57 -9.88 -7.59
N SER A 237 10.85 -10.13 -8.87
CA SER A 237 12.20 -10.28 -9.44
C SER A 237 12.97 -8.99 -9.67
N GLY A 238 12.30 -7.84 -9.58
CA GLY A 238 12.92 -6.54 -9.80
C GLY A 238 12.56 -5.56 -8.70
N ASN A 239 13.16 -4.37 -8.76
CA ASN A 239 12.88 -3.32 -7.80
C ASN A 239 11.41 -2.89 -7.91
N HIS A 240 10.67 -3.00 -6.80
CA HIS A 240 9.26 -2.65 -6.69
C HIS A 240 8.94 -2.16 -5.28
N GLY A 241 7.81 -1.47 -5.11
CA GLY A 241 7.22 -1.18 -3.81
C GLY A 241 5.82 -1.78 -3.75
N ASP A 242 5.45 -2.35 -2.61
CA ASP A 242 4.15 -2.93 -2.34
C ASP A 242 3.23 -1.85 -1.73
N GLY A 243 2.78 -0.92 -2.59
CA GLY A 243 1.90 0.22 -2.26
C GLY A 243 0.47 -0.12 -1.79
N GLY A 244 0.27 -1.36 -1.31
CA GLY A 244 -0.89 -1.84 -0.57
C GLY A 244 -0.57 -2.24 0.88
N ASP A 245 0.68 -2.16 1.32
CA ASP A 245 1.11 -2.40 2.70
C ASP A 245 0.78 -1.20 3.61
N HIS A 246 0.61 -1.47 4.90
CA HIS A 246 0.39 -0.47 5.94
C HIS A 246 1.71 0.17 6.39
N LEU A 247 1.62 1.37 6.97
CA LEU A 247 2.79 2.16 7.37
C LEU A 247 3.22 1.95 8.84
N VAL A 248 2.35 1.43 9.72
CA VAL A 248 2.69 1.08 11.12
C VAL A 248 3.65 -0.09 11.18
N ILE A 249 3.39 -1.14 10.39
CA ILE A 249 4.02 -2.44 10.56
C ILE A 249 4.94 -2.76 9.39
N PRO A 250 6.19 -3.19 9.66
CA PRO A 250 7.10 -3.63 8.62
C PRO A 250 6.59 -4.93 7.97
N MET A 251 6.91 -5.11 6.71
CA MET A 251 6.97 -6.44 6.11
C MET A 251 8.06 -7.24 6.84
N ALA A 252 7.79 -8.52 7.12
CA ALA A 252 8.80 -9.45 7.62
C ALA A 252 9.15 -10.47 6.53
N MET A 253 10.44 -10.58 6.19
CA MET A 253 10.97 -11.56 5.24
C MET A 253 11.87 -12.55 6.01
N THR A 254 11.42 -13.79 6.17
CA THR A 254 12.21 -14.86 6.77
C THR A 254 12.92 -15.68 5.69
N ASN A 255 14.24 -15.80 5.78
CA ASN A 255 15.07 -16.60 4.89
C ASN A 255 15.25 -18.02 5.43
N LEU A 256 14.69 -19.01 4.74
CA LEU A 256 14.86 -20.44 5.05
C LEU A 256 15.96 -21.09 4.20
N THR A 257 16.66 -20.30 3.38
CA THR A 257 17.60 -20.81 2.38
C THR A 257 18.78 -21.55 3.01
N HIS A 258 19.04 -22.76 2.54
CA HIS A 258 20.22 -23.52 2.92
C HIS A 258 21.48 -22.92 2.25
N PRO A 259 22.56 -22.63 2.98
CA PRO A 259 23.82 -22.16 2.40
C PRO A 259 24.41 -23.15 1.39
N HIS A 260 25.07 -22.67 0.35
CA HIS A 260 25.71 -23.52 -0.66
C HIS A 260 27.12 -22.98 -1.00
N PRO A 261 28.16 -23.83 -0.99
CA PRO A 261 29.55 -23.38 -1.10
C PRO A 261 29.87 -22.66 -2.42
N ASP A 262 29.25 -23.09 -3.52
CA ASP A 262 29.43 -22.44 -4.83
C ASP A 262 28.36 -21.39 -5.16
N VAL A 263 27.63 -20.83 -4.20
CA VAL A 263 26.73 -19.69 -4.44
C VAL A 263 27.24 -18.50 -3.63
N SER A 264 27.42 -17.36 -4.31
CA SER A 264 27.84 -16.12 -3.66
C SER A 264 26.76 -15.61 -2.68
N GLU A 265 27.17 -14.95 -1.60
CA GLU A 265 26.27 -14.31 -0.64
C GLU A 265 25.15 -13.51 -1.35
N GLU A 266 23.90 -13.88 -1.07
CA GLU A 266 22.76 -13.23 -1.68
C GLU A 266 22.38 -11.95 -0.93
N CYS A 267 21.92 -10.95 -1.68
CA CYS A 267 21.55 -9.65 -1.15
C CYS A 267 20.09 -9.29 -1.44
N PHE A 268 19.45 -8.65 -0.46
CA PHE A 268 18.16 -7.98 -0.59
C PHE A 268 18.35 -6.46 -0.52
N CYS A 269 18.00 -5.76 -1.59
CA CYS A 269 18.30 -4.34 -1.77
C CYS A 269 17.14 -3.46 -1.31
N LEU A 270 17.40 -2.49 -0.43
CA LEU A 270 16.49 -1.38 -0.12
C LEU A 270 16.96 -0.17 -0.93
N THR A 271 16.48 -0.08 -2.17
CA THR A 271 17.10 0.75 -3.23
C THR A 271 17.03 2.24 -2.92
N GLU A 272 15.91 2.71 -2.34
CA GLU A 272 15.74 4.11 -1.91
C GLU A 272 16.76 4.56 -0.86
N PHE A 273 17.25 3.64 -0.04
CA PHE A 273 18.16 3.93 1.07
C PHE A 273 19.64 3.74 0.69
N GLY A 274 19.92 3.19 -0.49
CA GLY A 274 21.30 2.92 -0.91
C GLY A 274 21.99 1.77 -0.16
N ILE A 275 21.24 0.93 0.58
CA ILE A 275 21.74 -0.21 1.37
C ILE A 275 21.29 -1.55 0.81
N VAL A 276 21.96 -2.62 1.23
CA VAL A 276 21.55 -4.01 1.03
C VAL A 276 21.61 -4.78 2.35
N TRP A 277 20.78 -5.81 2.48
CA TRP A 277 20.85 -6.82 3.53
C TRP A 277 21.45 -8.10 2.98
N VAL A 278 22.38 -8.72 3.70
CA VAL A 278 22.85 -10.08 3.41
C VAL A 278 21.79 -11.09 3.85
N LEU A 279 21.43 -12.02 2.96
CA LEU A 279 20.42 -13.05 3.19
C LEU A 279 21.04 -14.27 3.89
N GLU A 280 21.31 -14.13 5.18
CA GLU A 280 21.80 -15.22 6.04
C GLU A 280 20.72 -16.28 6.30
N GLU A 281 21.14 -17.54 6.47
CA GLU A 281 20.25 -18.65 6.84
C GLU A 281 19.53 -18.36 8.17
N PHE A 282 18.22 -18.63 8.21
CA PHE A 282 17.36 -18.43 9.38
C PHE A 282 17.42 -16.99 9.95
N SER A 283 17.47 -16.00 9.06
CA SER A 283 17.28 -14.59 9.41
C SER A 283 15.88 -14.11 9.03
N THR A 284 15.33 -13.18 9.81
CA THR A 284 14.11 -12.43 9.48
C THR A 284 14.43 -10.96 9.36
N LEU A 285 14.25 -10.39 8.16
CA LEU A 285 14.43 -8.97 7.87
C LEU A 285 13.11 -8.22 8.05
N TYR A 286 13.18 -7.03 8.66
CA TYR A 286 12.06 -6.11 8.84
C TYR A 286 12.33 -4.85 8.04
N PHE A 287 11.38 -4.46 7.18
CA PHE A 287 11.44 -3.24 6.37
C PHE A 287 10.03 -2.81 5.97
N SER A 288 9.82 -1.54 5.65
CA SER A 288 8.54 -1.12 5.06
C SER A 288 8.49 -1.48 3.57
N GLY A 289 7.50 -2.28 3.17
CA GLY A 289 7.26 -2.65 1.77
C GLY A 289 6.90 -1.47 0.86
N LEU A 290 6.58 -0.32 1.45
CA LEU A 290 6.26 0.92 0.73
C LEU A 290 7.47 1.55 0.02
N HIS A 291 8.69 1.19 0.39
CA HIS A 291 9.92 1.60 -0.29
C HIS A 291 10.29 0.65 -1.45
N MET A 292 10.96 1.17 -2.47
CA MET A 292 11.48 0.38 -3.58
C MET A 292 12.55 -0.63 -3.13
N HIS A 293 12.22 -1.91 -3.21
CA HIS A 293 13.03 -3.02 -2.75
C HIS A 293 13.06 -4.20 -3.75
N GLY A 294 14.01 -5.12 -3.60
CA GLY A 294 14.11 -6.31 -4.45
C GLY A 294 15.32 -7.19 -4.12
N GLY A 295 15.21 -8.49 -4.38
CA GLY A 295 16.31 -9.45 -4.21
C GLY A 295 17.08 -9.70 -5.51
N GLY A 296 18.36 -10.03 -5.39
CA GLY A 296 19.20 -10.46 -6.52
C GLY A 296 18.74 -11.80 -7.15
N LEU A 297 19.44 -12.20 -8.21
CA LEU A 297 19.37 -13.56 -8.75
C LEU A 297 20.33 -14.46 -7.95
N PRO A 298 19.90 -15.66 -7.52
CA PRO A 298 20.82 -16.71 -7.13
C PRO A 298 21.76 -17.06 -8.29
N GLN A 299 23.07 -16.90 -8.09
CA GLN A 299 24.08 -17.21 -9.10
C GLN A 299 25.14 -18.14 -8.51
N TYR A 300 25.37 -19.27 -9.17
CA TYR A 300 26.55 -20.07 -8.91
C TYR A 300 27.82 -19.28 -9.26
N ASN A 301 28.85 -19.47 -8.45
CA ASN A 301 30.22 -19.09 -8.72
C ASN A 301 30.71 -19.73 -10.03
N ALA A 302 31.72 -19.12 -10.66
CA ALA A 302 32.29 -19.61 -11.92
C ALA A 302 32.87 -21.03 -11.83
N PHE A 303 33.23 -21.47 -10.61
CA PHE A 303 33.65 -22.82 -10.30
C PHE A 303 32.58 -23.46 -9.41
N GLN A 304 31.98 -24.56 -9.88
CA GLN A 304 31.06 -25.39 -9.11
C GLN A 304 31.81 -26.64 -8.66
N THR A 305 31.91 -26.83 -7.34
CA THR A 305 32.53 -27.97 -6.68
C THR A 305 31.49 -28.99 -6.19
N ASP A 306 30.31 -28.50 -5.82
CA ASP A 306 29.12 -29.26 -5.45
C ASP A 306 28.15 -29.40 -6.66
N LYS A 307 27.40 -30.50 -6.65
CA LYS A 307 26.34 -30.84 -7.61
C LYS A 307 24.96 -30.91 -6.96
N SER A 308 24.79 -30.46 -5.72
CA SER A 308 23.48 -30.16 -5.14
C SER A 308 22.77 -29.02 -5.91
N ILE A 309 21.46 -28.86 -5.70
CA ILE A 309 20.64 -27.86 -6.38
C ILE A 309 20.35 -26.70 -5.44
N TYR A 310 20.89 -25.52 -5.74
CA TYR A 310 20.56 -24.32 -4.97
C TYR A 310 19.18 -23.76 -5.31
N THR A 311 18.32 -23.66 -4.29
CA THR A 311 17.06 -22.91 -4.34
C THR A 311 16.93 -21.99 -3.14
N ARG A 312 16.92 -20.67 -3.39
CA ARG A 312 16.57 -19.67 -2.37
C ARG A 312 15.11 -19.82 -1.96
N VAL A 313 14.85 -19.91 -0.66
CA VAL A 313 13.53 -19.99 -0.05
C VAL A 313 13.33 -18.81 0.91
N THR A 314 12.39 -17.93 0.60
CA THR A 314 12.00 -16.83 1.51
C THR A 314 10.50 -16.84 1.77
N VAL A 315 10.10 -16.68 3.03
CA VAL A 315 8.71 -16.47 3.46
C VAL A 315 8.49 -14.99 3.71
N ILE A 316 7.48 -14.42 3.08
CA ILE A 316 7.11 -13.01 3.18
C ILE A 316 5.80 -12.89 3.95
N LEU A 317 5.78 -12.06 4.99
CA LEU A 317 4.61 -11.70 5.77
C LEU A 317 4.24 -10.24 5.45
N TYR A 318 3.10 -10.06 4.80
CA TYR A 318 2.60 -8.77 4.34
C TYR A 318 1.65 -8.17 5.39
N PRO A 319 1.73 -6.85 5.66
CA PRO A 319 0.78 -6.13 6.52
C PRO A 319 -0.18 -5.28 5.65
N PRO A 320 -1.27 -5.81 5.05
CA PRO A 320 -2.03 -5.08 4.03
C PRO A 320 -2.78 -3.90 4.67
N GLN A 321 -2.61 -2.69 4.13
CA GLN A 321 -3.21 -1.45 4.59
C GLN A 321 -4.73 -1.59 4.79
N VAL A 322 -5.40 -2.14 3.79
CA VAL A 322 -6.84 -2.39 3.73
C VAL A 322 -7.35 -3.36 4.81
N THR A 323 -6.56 -4.37 5.18
CA THR A 323 -6.93 -5.27 6.27
C THR A 323 -6.64 -4.59 7.61
N LEU A 324 -5.46 -3.97 7.74
CA LEU A 324 -5.05 -3.28 8.96
C LEU A 324 -5.90 -2.05 9.29
N ASN A 325 -6.52 -1.38 8.31
CA ASN A 325 -7.48 -0.30 8.53
C ASN A 325 -8.91 -0.78 8.86
N GLY A 326 -9.20 -2.09 8.82
CA GLY A 326 -10.57 -2.60 8.92
C GLY A 326 -11.46 -2.29 7.70
N GLU A 327 -10.87 -1.87 6.57
CA GLU A 327 -11.56 -1.51 5.32
C GLU A 327 -11.87 -2.71 4.41
N PHE A 328 -11.31 -3.89 4.72
CA PHE A 328 -11.45 -5.11 3.94
C PHE A 328 -12.88 -5.69 3.98
N THR A 329 -13.33 -6.23 2.84
CA THR A 329 -14.57 -7.02 2.77
C THR A 329 -14.23 -8.49 2.92
N LEU A 330 -14.91 -9.21 3.81
CA LEU A 330 -14.65 -10.63 4.05
C LEU A 330 -15.45 -11.53 3.10
N ALA A 331 -14.81 -12.49 2.43
CA ALA A 331 -15.50 -13.61 1.78
C ALA A 331 -15.99 -14.60 2.85
N PHE A 332 -17.00 -14.21 3.62
CA PHE A 332 -17.38 -14.87 4.87
C PHE A 332 -17.85 -16.32 4.68
N ALA A 333 -18.93 -16.52 3.93
CA ALA A 333 -19.58 -17.81 3.75
C ALA A 333 -20.27 -17.92 2.39
N ALA A 334 -20.43 -19.15 1.89
CA ALA A 334 -21.30 -19.40 0.73
C ALA A 334 -22.76 -19.45 1.18
N LEU A 335 -23.60 -18.61 0.58
CA LEU A 335 -25.05 -18.73 0.74
C LEU A 335 -25.53 -20.04 0.09
N PRO A 336 -26.57 -20.69 0.65
CA PRO A 336 -27.19 -21.85 0.02
C PRO A 336 -27.72 -21.45 -1.35
N TYR A 337 -27.09 -21.95 -2.42
CA TYR A 337 -27.67 -21.82 -3.75
C TYR A 337 -29.02 -22.55 -3.75
N PRO A 338 -30.13 -21.89 -4.13
CA PRO A 338 -31.34 -22.65 -4.45
C PRO A 338 -30.95 -23.67 -5.53
N PRO A 339 -31.28 -24.96 -5.36
CA PRO A 339 -30.81 -26.01 -6.25
C PRO A 339 -31.27 -25.70 -7.66
N ASP A 340 -30.36 -25.23 -8.51
CA ASP A 340 -30.69 -24.70 -9.84
C ASP A 340 -31.34 -25.82 -10.65
N PRO A 341 -32.68 -25.78 -10.86
CA PRO A 341 -33.40 -26.91 -11.46
C PRO A 341 -32.94 -27.12 -12.91
N CYS A 342 -32.33 -26.11 -13.52
CA CYS A 342 -31.75 -26.20 -14.85
C CYS A 342 -30.36 -26.89 -14.89
N ARG A 343 -29.55 -26.93 -13.83
CA ARG A 343 -28.18 -27.51 -13.95
C ARG A 343 -28.19 -29.03 -14.16
N VAL A 344 -29.17 -29.74 -13.62
CA VAL A 344 -29.36 -31.19 -13.87
C VAL A 344 -29.90 -31.42 -15.30
N CYS A 345 -30.88 -30.63 -15.74
CA CYS A 345 -31.43 -30.70 -17.09
C CYS A 345 -30.39 -30.35 -18.17
N GLN A 346 -29.64 -29.26 -18.01
CA GLN A 346 -28.64 -28.80 -18.99
C GLN A 346 -27.45 -29.76 -19.16
N LYS A 347 -27.08 -30.53 -18.12
CA LYS A 347 -26.09 -31.61 -18.26
C LYS A 347 -26.64 -32.82 -19.03
N ARG A 348 -27.95 -33.09 -18.97
CA ARG A 348 -28.63 -34.06 -19.85
C ARG A 348 -28.68 -33.55 -21.29
N ASP A 349 -29.20 -32.34 -21.50
CA ASP A 349 -29.35 -31.73 -22.83
C ASP A 349 -28.02 -31.65 -23.60
N LYS A 350 -26.91 -31.32 -22.95
CA LYS A 350 -25.60 -31.31 -23.61
C LYS A 350 -25.15 -32.70 -24.04
N LYS A 351 -25.41 -33.74 -23.24
CA LYS A 351 -25.01 -35.11 -23.57
C LYS A 351 -25.89 -35.71 -24.68
N GLU A 352 -27.20 -35.40 -24.67
CA GLU A 352 -28.11 -35.80 -25.75
C GLU A 352 -27.84 -35.06 -27.06
N ARG A 353 -27.60 -33.73 -27.03
CA ARG A 353 -27.22 -32.97 -28.23
C ARG A 353 -25.89 -33.42 -28.81
N GLN A 354 -24.93 -33.82 -27.98
CA GLN A 354 -23.64 -34.35 -28.44
C GLN A 354 -23.74 -35.78 -28.99
N MET A 355 -24.71 -36.59 -28.54
CA MET A 355 -25.04 -37.87 -29.21
C MET A 355 -25.85 -37.69 -30.51
N GLN A 356 -26.56 -36.57 -30.68
CA GLN A 356 -27.29 -36.27 -31.91
C GLN A 356 -26.45 -35.57 -32.99
N SER A 357 -25.41 -34.80 -32.63
CA SER A 357 -24.59 -34.08 -33.61
C SER A 357 -23.71 -34.97 -34.51
N ASP A 358 -23.43 -36.21 -34.10
CA ASP A 358 -22.64 -37.16 -34.91
C ASP A 358 -23.44 -37.82 -36.06
N LYS A 359 -24.73 -37.48 -36.22
CA LYS A 359 -25.59 -37.96 -37.32
C LYS A 359 -26.22 -36.83 -38.14
N GLY A 360 -25.39 -35.99 -38.78
CA GLY A 360 -25.90 -35.11 -39.83
C GLY A 360 -24.93 -34.06 -40.36
N LYS A 361 -24.26 -34.35 -41.49
CA LYS A 361 -23.58 -33.32 -42.29
C LYS A 361 -24.59 -32.49 -43.10
N GLY A 362 -25.36 -31.63 -42.43
CA GLY A 362 -26.25 -30.64 -43.04
C GLY A 362 -25.71 -29.23 -42.89
N LYS A 363 -25.42 -28.54 -44.00
CA LYS A 363 -25.04 -27.11 -43.97
C LYS A 363 -26.29 -26.25 -43.84
N GLU A 364 -26.62 -25.82 -42.62
CA GLU A 364 -27.69 -24.83 -42.41
C GLU A 364 -27.16 -23.60 -41.66
N LYS A 365 -27.13 -22.46 -42.35
CA LYS A 365 -26.82 -21.16 -41.77
C LYS A 365 -28.08 -20.60 -41.11
N HIS A 366 -28.21 -20.74 -39.79
CA HIS A 366 -29.17 -19.91 -39.05
C HIS A 366 -28.47 -18.99 -38.05
N ARG A 367 -28.56 -17.68 -38.33
CA ARG A 367 -28.41 -16.63 -37.32
C ARG A 367 -29.50 -16.82 -36.28
N THR A 368 -29.14 -16.80 -34.99
CA THR A 368 -30.02 -16.40 -33.89
C THR A 368 -29.19 -15.68 -32.83
N GLU A 369 -29.78 -14.61 -32.29
CA GLU A 369 -29.10 -13.68 -31.40
C GLU A 369 -28.91 -14.29 -30.02
N THR A 370 -27.68 -14.28 -29.51
CA THR A 370 -27.38 -14.65 -28.12
C THR A 370 -27.36 -13.41 -27.25
N GLY A 371 -28.54 -12.82 -27.05
CA GLY A 371 -28.78 -11.78 -26.06
C GLY A 371 -28.59 -12.31 -24.63
N ARG A 372 -27.35 -12.35 -24.15
CA ARG A 372 -27.03 -12.62 -22.74
C ARG A 372 -26.94 -11.32 -21.95
N ASN A 373 -28.05 -10.99 -21.30
CA ASN A 373 -28.09 -10.25 -20.06
C ASN A 373 -29.17 -10.92 -19.16
N PRO A 374 -29.15 -10.78 -17.82
CA PRO A 374 -28.39 -9.77 -17.10
C PRO A 374 -27.45 -10.32 -16.01
N LEU A 375 -26.60 -9.42 -15.50
CA LEU A 375 -26.32 -9.38 -14.06
C LEU A 375 -27.67 -9.37 -13.32
N LYS A 376 -28.09 -10.53 -12.79
CA LYS A 376 -29.13 -10.57 -11.76
C LYS A 376 -28.56 -9.78 -10.58
N ALA A 377 -29.14 -8.61 -10.31
CA ALA A 377 -28.95 -7.94 -9.04
C ALA A 377 -29.26 -8.96 -7.93
N ALA A 378 -28.27 -9.23 -7.08
CA ALA A 378 -28.41 -10.09 -5.92
C ALA A 378 -29.15 -9.33 -4.81
N LEU A 379 -30.38 -8.90 -5.10
CA LEU A 379 -31.39 -8.78 -4.05
C LEU A 379 -31.43 -10.12 -3.33
N LEU A 380 -31.28 -10.07 -2.01
CA LEU A 380 -31.21 -11.24 -1.14
C LEU A 380 -32.59 -11.90 -1.11
N LYS A 381 -32.90 -12.67 -2.15
CA LYS A 381 -34.11 -13.49 -2.27
C LYS A 381 -34.00 -14.64 -1.29
N LEU A 382 -34.27 -14.35 -0.02
CA LEU A 382 -34.67 -15.34 0.97
C LEU A 382 -35.82 -16.15 0.34
N PRO A 383 -35.68 -17.48 0.18
CA PRO A 383 -36.78 -18.30 -0.27
C PRO A 383 -37.94 -18.17 0.71
N THR A 384 -39.17 -18.18 0.19
CA THR A 384 -40.37 -18.28 1.01
C THR A 384 -40.29 -19.55 1.86
N GLU A 385 -40.16 -19.36 3.17
CA GLU A 385 -40.25 -20.38 4.22
C GLU A 385 -39.17 -21.49 4.19
N CYS A 386 -38.13 -21.28 5.01
CA CYS A 386 -37.35 -22.31 5.73
C CYS A 386 -37.30 -23.73 5.13
N MET A 387 -36.70 -23.88 3.94
CA MET A 387 -36.35 -25.22 3.45
C MET A 387 -35.29 -25.86 4.36
N HIS A 388 -35.76 -26.69 5.30
CA HIS A 388 -34.99 -27.75 5.96
C HIS A 388 -34.59 -28.82 4.92
N GLN A 389 -33.83 -28.45 3.91
CA GLN A 389 -33.00 -29.42 3.22
C GLN A 389 -31.89 -29.80 4.19
N LEU A 390 -32.05 -30.97 4.81
CA LEU A 390 -30.97 -31.77 5.38
C LEU A 390 -30.01 -32.15 4.23
N SER A 391 -29.25 -31.17 3.74
CA SER A 391 -28.24 -31.36 2.72
C SER A 391 -27.07 -32.11 3.35
N ILE A 392 -27.02 -33.42 3.10
CA ILE A 392 -25.97 -34.35 3.57
C ILE A 392 -24.57 -34.02 2.97
N GLY A 393 -24.43 -32.92 2.22
CA GLY A 393 -23.17 -32.37 1.75
C GLY A 393 -23.09 -30.86 1.92
N ARG A 394 -21.91 -30.36 2.27
CA ARG A 394 -21.59 -28.92 2.37
C ARG A 394 -22.04 -28.18 1.08
N HIS A 395 -22.46 -26.93 1.23
CA HIS A 395 -22.69 -26.05 0.08
C HIS A 395 -21.35 -25.66 -0.56
N TYR A 396 -20.90 -26.47 -1.53
CA TYR A 396 -19.65 -26.23 -2.25
C TYR A 396 -19.76 -24.99 -3.15
N THR A 397 -18.80 -24.09 -2.99
CA THR A 397 -18.55 -22.94 -3.87
C THR A 397 -17.18 -23.08 -4.54
N GLU A 398 -17.06 -22.64 -5.79
CA GLU A 398 -15.77 -22.56 -6.50
C GLU A 398 -14.89 -21.41 -5.97
N GLN A 399 -15.47 -20.45 -5.25
CA GLN A 399 -14.73 -19.42 -4.52
C GLN A 399 -14.31 -19.94 -3.14
N ALA A 400 -13.21 -19.42 -2.58
CA ALA A 400 -12.82 -19.75 -1.21
C ALA A 400 -13.54 -18.83 -0.21
N THR A 401 -13.87 -19.33 0.97
CA THR A 401 -14.60 -18.58 2.00
C THR A 401 -14.01 -18.85 3.39
N TYR A 402 -14.04 -17.85 4.26
CA TYR A 402 -13.46 -17.96 5.60
C TYR A 402 -14.08 -19.09 6.43
N LEU A 403 -15.40 -19.26 6.45
CA LEU A 403 -16.02 -20.35 7.22
C LEU A 403 -15.69 -21.76 6.68
N SER A 404 -15.51 -21.94 5.36
CA SER A 404 -15.18 -23.25 4.78
C SER A 404 -13.69 -23.56 4.82
N ASP A 405 -12.85 -22.57 4.55
CA ASP A 405 -11.46 -22.75 4.15
C ASP A 405 -10.46 -22.10 5.14
N GLY A 406 -10.91 -21.28 6.10
CA GLY A 406 -10.04 -20.59 7.07
C GLY A 406 -9.22 -21.53 7.96
N GLY A 407 -9.77 -22.69 8.33
CA GLY A 407 -9.05 -23.74 9.08
C GLY A 407 -7.86 -24.38 8.33
N SER A 408 -7.58 -23.98 7.08
CA SER A 408 -6.33 -24.31 6.40
C SER A 408 -5.13 -23.49 6.88
N PHE A 409 -5.31 -22.34 7.53
CA PHE A 409 -4.22 -21.49 8.06
C PHE A 409 -4.48 -20.84 9.43
N LEU A 410 -5.66 -21.07 10.01
CA LEU A 410 -6.03 -20.72 11.39
C LEU A 410 -6.10 -21.99 12.25
N ALA A 411 -5.75 -21.91 13.54
CA ALA A 411 -6.12 -22.97 14.49
C ALA A 411 -7.65 -23.14 14.56
N PRO A 412 -8.16 -24.33 14.93
CA PRO A 412 -9.60 -24.57 15.05
C PRO A 412 -10.32 -23.56 15.96
N LYS A 413 -9.69 -23.19 17.09
CA LYS A 413 -10.23 -22.22 18.04
C LYS A 413 -10.26 -20.80 17.46
N ASP A 414 -9.17 -20.35 16.86
CA ASP A 414 -9.09 -19.02 16.23
C ASP A 414 -9.98 -18.90 14.99
N HIS A 415 -10.13 -19.98 14.22
CA HIS A 415 -11.07 -20.07 13.10
C HIS A 415 -12.52 -19.90 13.57
N PHE A 416 -12.89 -20.58 14.66
CA PHE A 416 -14.21 -20.49 15.28
C PHE A 416 -14.46 -19.10 15.87
N ASN A 417 -13.53 -18.58 16.67
CA ASN A 417 -13.57 -17.21 17.20
C ASN A 417 -13.75 -16.19 16.08
N HIS A 418 -12.83 -16.14 15.11
CA HIS A 418 -12.87 -15.20 13.99
C HIS A 418 -14.20 -15.29 13.22
N GLY A 419 -14.67 -16.51 12.93
CA GLY A 419 -15.93 -16.75 12.24
C GLY A 419 -17.16 -16.19 12.96
N ILE A 420 -17.30 -16.42 14.27
CA ILE A 420 -18.43 -15.89 15.04
C ILE A 420 -18.28 -14.37 15.28
N ARG A 421 -17.06 -13.88 15.54
CA ARG A 421 -16.77 -12.46 15.66
C ARG A 421 -17.10 -11.69 14.36
N SER A 422 -16.82 -12.27 13.19
CA SER A 422 -17.23 -11.69 11.90
C SER A 422 -18.75 -11.70 11.68
N LEU A 423 -19.46 -12.74 12.14
CA LEU A 423 -20.92 -12.74 12.14
C LEU A 423 -21.48 -11.61 13.01
N MET A 424 -20.88 -11.37 14.18
CA MET A 424 -21.28 -10.30 15.08
C MET A 424 -20.98 -8.90 14.50
N GLN A 425 -19.84 -8.71 13.84
CA GLN A 425 -19.55 -7.49 13.08
C GLN A 425 -20.61 -7.24 11.98
N TRP A 426 -21.09 -8.30 11.33
CA TRP A 426 -22.16 -8.19 10.32
C TRP A 426 -23.52 -7.86 10.94
N ILE A 427 -23.88 -8.46 12.09
CA ILE A 427 -25.08 -8.13 12.87
C ILE A 427 -25.05 -6.65 13.28
N SER A 428 -23.93 -6.15 13.81
CA SER A 428 -23.77 -4.73 14.15
C SER A 428 -23.96 -3.82 12.94
N GLY A 429 -23.40 -4.19 11.78
CA GLY A 429 -23.57 -3.41 10.54
C GLY A 429 -24.99 -3.46 9.94
N ILE A 430 -25.78 -4.49 10.26
CA ILE A 430 -27.23 -4.54 9.95
C ILE A 430 -27.99 -3.63 10.93
N ILE A 431 -27.64 -3.67 12.22
CA ILE A 431 -28.28 -2.87 13.26
C ILE A 431 -28.10 -1.37 13.02
N GLN A 432 -26.92 -0.93 12.59
CA GLN A 432 -26.62 0.46 12.20
C GLN A 432 -27.43 0.96 10.98
N GLN A 433 -28.19 0.11 10.29
CA GLN A 433 -29.10 0.53 9.21
C GLN A 433 -30.55 0.76 9.69
N PHE A 434 -30.87 0.45 10.95
CA PHE A 434 -32.17 0.80 11.52
C PHE A 434 -32.22 2.29 11.88
N PRO A 435 -33.42 2.92 11.82
CA PRO A 435 -33.63 4.26 12.34
C PRO A 435 -33.11 4.38 13.80
N PRO A 436 -32.26 5.36 14.13
CA PRO A 436 -31.63 5.50 15.44
C PRO A 436 -32.62 5.46 16.61
N GLN A 437 -33.82 6.04 16.42
CA GLN A 437 -34.91 6.08 17.41
C GLN A 437 -35.47 4.72 17.82
N TYR A 438 -35.07 3.62 17.18
CA TYR A 438 -35.46 2.28 17.59
C TYR A 438 -34.54 1.69 18.67
N PHE A 439 -33.37 2.30 18.94
CA PHE A 439 -32.39 1.85 19.95
C PHE A 439 -32.14 0.32 19.90
N VAL A 440 -31.95 -0.20 18.69
CA VAL A 440 -31.79 -1.64 18.46
C VAL A 440 -30.42 -2.07 18.96
N HIS A 441 -30.37 -2.67 20.15
CA HIS A 441 -29.15 -3.22 20.72
C HIS A 441 -29.18 -4.75 20.75
N PHE A 442 -27.99 -5.35 20.84
CA PHE A 442 -27.82 -6.76 21.17
C PHE A 442 -26.81 -6.89 22.31
N ASP A 443 -27.04 -7.86 23.18
CA ASP A 443 -26.06 -8.27 24.19
C ASP A 443 -24.93 -9.06 23.50
N ARG A 444 -23.75 -8.44 23.44
CA ARG A 444 -22.53 -8.98 22.84
C ARG A 444 -22.12 -10.27 23.53
N ASP A 445 -22.13 -10.28 24.86
CA ASP A 445 -21.57 -11.37 25.65
C ASP A 445 -22.52 -12.58 25.65
N LEU A 446 -23.83 -12.33 25.75
CA LEU A 446 -24.85 -13.35 25.54
C LEU A 446 -24.80 -13.92 24.10
N LEU A 447 -24.67 -13.08 23.08
CA LEU A 447 -24.58 -13.52 21.69
C LEU A 447 -23.36 -14.40 21.44
N LEU A 448 -22.17 -14.02 21.95
CA LEU A 448 -20.95 -14.84 21.82
C LEU A 448 -21.10 -16.17 22.58
N SER A 449 -21.65 -16.14 23.81
CA SER A 449 -21.85 -17.35 24.64
C SER A 449 -22.82 -18.37 24.04
N ALA A 450 -23.74 -17.92 23.16
CA ALA A 450 -24.69 -18.79 22.46
C ALA A 450 -24.01 -19.72 21.42
N PHE A 451 -22.79 -19.41 20.98
CA PHE A 451 -22.03 -20.24 20.06
C PHE A 451 -21.01 -21.12 20.80
N SER A 452 -21.04 -22.42 20.52
CA SER A 452 -20.02 -23.37 21.00
C SER A 452 -19.60 -24.36 19.91
N MET A 453 -18.35 -24.80 19.98
CA MET A 453 -17.78 -25.88 19.16
C MET A 453 -17.31 -27.04 20.05
N GLU A 454 -17.16 -28.22 19.45
CA GLU A 454 -16.43 -29.32 20.08
C GLU A 454 -14.99 -29.33 19.56
N LEU A 455 -14.03 -29.30 20.46
CA LEU A 455 -12.60 -29.36 20.18
C LEU A 455 -11.98 -30.42 21.09
N GLU A 456 -11.38 -31.45 20.51
CA GLU A 456 -10.70 -32.53 21.24
C GLU A 456 -11.58 -33.20 22.31
N GLY A 457 -12.87 -33.40 21.99
CA GLY A 457 -13.88 -33.98 22.90
C GLY A 457 -14.41 -33.03 23.97
N THR A 458 -13.91 -31.80 24.04
CA THR A 458 -14.38 -30.75 24.97
C THR A 458 -15.22 -29.72 24.23
N ARG A 459 -16.42 -29.40 24.74
CA ARG A 459 -17.23 -28.31 24.20
C ARG A 459 -16.76 -26.98 24.77
N ILE A 460 -16.34 -26.06 23.91
CA ILE A 460 -15.88 -24.71 24.25
C ILE A 460 -16.81 -23.67 23.64
N ALA A 461 -17.05 -22.57 24.37
CA ALA A 461 -17.74 -21.39 23.85
C ALA A 461 -16.76 -20.49 23.08
N VAL A 462 -17.30 -19.50 22.34
CA VAL A 462 -16.49 -18.42 21.77
C VAL A 462 -15.88 -17.59 22.90
N GLU A 463 -14.64 -17.14 22.73
CA GLU A 463 -13.99 -16.29 23.74
C GLU A 463 -14.66 -14.91 23.84
N PRO A 464 -14.79 -14.35 25.06
CA PRO A 464 -15.22 -12.97 25.25
C PRO A 464 -14.44 -12.01 24.37
N TRP A 465 -15.10 -10.97 23.88
CA TRP A 465 -14.48 -10.01 22.97
C TRP A 465 -14.68 -8.60 23.48
N ASN A 466 -13.83 -8.21 24.44
CA ASN A 466 -13.96 -6.97 25.18
C ASN A 466 -13.81 -5.72 24.30
N LEU A 467 -13.09 -5.79 23.18
CA LEU A 467 -12.97 -4.73 22.18
C LEU A 467 -13.95 -4.90 21.00
N GLY A 468 -14.78 -5.94 21.00
CA GLY A 468 -15.75 -6.22 19.94
C GLY A 468 -16.95 -5.28 19.96
N PRO A 469 -17.60 -5.05 18.79
CA PRO A 469 -18.77 -4.18 18.68
C PRO A 469 -19.99 -4.80 19.37
N GLY A 470 -20.87 -3.94 19.87
CA GLY A 470 -22.08 -4.34 20.59
C GLY A 470 -22.03 -4.00 22.07
N TRP A 471 -23.15 -4.19 22.75
CA TRP A 471 -23.40 -3.67 24.09
C TRP A 471 -23.35 -4.78 25.14
N SER A 472 -23.20 -4.40 26.41
CA SER A 472 -23.13 -5.33 27.54
C SER A 472 -23.70 -4.68 28.81
N GLY A 473 -23.97 -5.48 29.85
CA GLY A 473 -24.42 -4.97 31.14
C GLY A 473 -25.76 -4.23 31.08
N SER A 474 -25.80 -2.98 31.57
CA SER A 474 -27.04 -2.21 31.69
C SER A 474 -27.66 -1.77 30.36
N ASP A 475 -26.85 -1.60 29.30
CA ASP A 475 -27.30 -1.07 28.00
C ASP A 475 -28.23 -2.03 27.22
N VAL A 476 -28.31 -3.28 27.67
CA VAL A 476 -29.06 -4.38 27.04
C VAL A 476 -30.14 -4.98 27.95
N LEU A 477 -30.41 -4.35 29.10
CA LEU A 477 -31.46 -4.78 30.02
C LEU A 477 -32.85 -4.55 29.42
N ILE A 478 -33.51 -5.65 29.06
CA ILE A 478 -34.89 -5.66 28.56
C ILE A 478 -35.83 -5.04 29.61
N GLY A 479 -36.59 -4.03 29.19
CA GLY A 479 -37.55 -3.32 30.05
C GLY A 479 -37.02 -2.04 30.71
N LEU A 480 -35.75 -1.67 30.47
CA LEU A 480 -35.23 -0.37 30.86
C LEU A 480 -35.97 0.76 30.10
N GLN A 481 -36.51 1.74 30.82
CA GLN A 481 -37.10 2.93 30.20
C GLN A 481 -36.00 3.92 29.84
N SER A 482 -35.83 4.21 28.54
CA SER A 482 -34.96 5.30 28.10
C SER A 482 -35.66 6.64 28.29
N ASN A 483 -35.02 7.56 29.00
CA ASN A 483 -35.46 8.96 29.12
C ASN A 483 -34.99 9.81 27.91
N ILE A 484 -34.71 9.16 26.78
CA ILE A 484 -34.07 9.75 25.61
C ILE A 484 -35.15 10.19 24.62
N SER A 485 -35.41 11.50 24.56
CA SER A 485 -36.18 12.12 23.48
C SER A 485 -35.27 12.31 22.26
N VAL A 486 -35.57 11.64 21.15
CA VAL A 486 -34.85 11.84 19.87
C VAL A 486 -35.30 13.13 19.17
N GLU A 487 -36.47 13.65 19.52
CA GLU A 487 -37.05 14.87 18.92
C GLU A 487 -36.22 16.12 19.23
N ASP A 488 -35.48 16.12 20.34
CA ASP A 488 -34.65 17.23 20.82
C ASP A 488 -33.15 17.08 20.49
N MET A 489 -32.78 16.06 19.70
CA MET A 489 -31.37 15.73 19.42
C MET A 489 -30.83 16.32 18.12
N THR A 490 -29.55 16.66 18.14
CA THR A 490 -28.77 16.96 16.93
C THR A 490 -28.45 15.68 16.15
N GLU A 491 -28.20 15.78 14.84
CA GLU A 491 -27.77 14.63 14.01
C GLU A 491 -26.52 13.92 14.58
N GLU A 492 -25.61 14.67 15.21
CA GLU A 492 -24.42 14.13 15.88
C GLU A 492 -24.78 13.30 17.12
N GLN A 493 -25.67 13.79 17.98
CA GLN A 493 -26.18 13.04 19.14
C GLN A 493 -26.99 11.80 18.72
N ILE A 494 -27.75 11.91 17.63
CA ILE A 494 -28.47 10.80 17.01
C ILE A 494 -27.48 9.72 16.52
N GLY A 495 -26.34 10.13 15.93
CA GLY A 495 -25.25 9.24 15.58
C GLY A 495 -24.57 8.61 16.81
N GLN A 496 -24.35 9.38 17.87
CA GLN A 496 -23.80 8.88 19.14
C GLN A 496 -24.72 7.86 19.83
N CYS A 497 -26.04 7.95 19.65
CA CYS A 497 -27.01 6.95 20.12
C CYS A 497 -26.83 5.56 19.46
N TRP A 498 -26.19 5.46 18.29
CA TRP A 498 -25.77 4.14 17.73
C TRP A 498 -24.57 3.53 18.43
N ASN A 499 -23.89 4.29 19.29
CA ASN A 499 -22.78 3.81 20.11
C ASN A 499 -23.25 3.59 21.55
N THR A 500 -23.91 4.54 22.21
CA THR A 500 -24.25 4.39 23.64
C THR A 500 -25.48 5.20 24.04
N ASN A 501 -26.18 4.71 25.08
CA ASN A 501 -27.25 5.47 25.74
C ASN A 501 -26.73 6.69 26.52
N ASN A 502 -25.41 6.79 26.76
CA ASN A 502 -24.80 7.91 27.47
C ASN A 502 -24.34 9.00 26.49
N LEU A 503 -25.15 10.03 26.31
CA LEU A 503 -24.88 11.20 25.45
C LEU A 503 -23.62 12.01 25.80
N ASN A 504 -23.02 11.76 26.98
CA ASN A 504 -21.76 12.39 27.38
C ASN A 504 -20.53 11.50 27.09
N CYS A 505 -20.72 10.35 26.44
CA CYS A 505 -19.65 9.40 26.13
C CYS A 505 -19.46 9.29 24.61
N SER A 506 -18.28 9.73 24.14
CA SER A 506 -17.82 9.62 22.74
C SER A 506 -17.41 8.21 22.35
N ALA A 507 -17.12 7.34 23.32
CA ALA A 507 -16.52 6.05 23.06
C ALA A 507 -17.50 5.09 22.35
N PRO A 508 -17.06 4.40 21.28
CA PRO A 508 -17.86 3.37 20.62
C PRO A 508 -18.37 2.33 21.62
N TYR A 509 -19.66 2.01 21.57
CA TYR A 509 -20.29 1.04 22.49
C TYR A 509 -20.14 1.38 23.99
N GLY A 510 -19.91 2.65 24.34
CA GLY A 510 -19.63 3.10 25.70
C GLY A 510 -18.26 2.63 26.24
N ASN A 511 -17.38 2.15 25.37
CA ASN A 511 -16.18 1.39 25.72
C ASN A 511 -14.89 2.18 25.46
N HIS A 512 -14.43 2.95 26.45
CA HIS A 512 -13.20 3.75 26.36
C HIS A 512 -11.92 2.96 26.05
N ASN A 513 -11.93 1.62 26.15
CA ASN A 513 -10.79 0.82 25.71
C ASN A 513 -10.67 0.81 24.17
N ILE A 514 -11.77 0.89 23.43
CA ILE A 514 -11.75 0.99 21.96
C ILE A 514 -11.09 2.31 21.54
N GLU A 515 -11.57 3.43 22.09
CA GLU A 515 -11.05 4.79 21.87
C GLU A 515 -9.54 4.88 22.19
N ARG A 516 -9.09 4.28 23.30
CA ARG A 516 -7.67 4.21 23.68
C ARG A 516 -6.83 3.39 22.70
N VAL A 517 -7.35 2.27 22.21
CA VAL A 517 -6.64 1.39 21.27
C VAL A 517 -6.53 2.03 19.90
N GLU A 518 -7.60 2.68 19.41
CA GLU A 518 -7.58 3.54 18.23
C GLU A 518 -6.55 4.66 18.36
N GLU A 519 -6.56 5.41 19.47
CA GLU A 519 -5.60 6.50 19.69
C GLU A 519 -4.14 6.02 19.68
N ARG A 520 -3.83 4.91 20.37
CA ARG A 520 -2.48 4.31 20.36
C ARG A 520 -2.05 3.87 18.95
N PHE A 521 -2.93 3.18 18.23
CA PHE A 521 -2.64 2.71 16.88
C PHE A 521 -2.41 3.86 15.89
N TYR A 522 -3.27 4.88 15.88
CA TYR A 522 -3.10 6.04 15.00
C TYR A 522 -1.91 6.92 15.40
N THR A 523 -1.55 7.00 16.68
CA THR A 523 -0.33 7.69 17.12
C THR A 523 0.92 6.97 16.59
N LEU A 524 0.99 5.65 16.74
CA LEU A 524 2.07 4.82 16.20
C LEU A 524 2.12 4.91 14.65
N ALA A 525 0.96 5.00 13.99
CA ALA A 525 0.87 5.22 12.55
C ALA A 525 1.46 6.56 12.13
N GLU A 526 1.16 7.64 12.85
CA GLU A 526 1.75 8.95 12.59
C GLU A 526 3.27 8.93 12.79
N GLU A 527 3.76 8.36 13.89
CA GLU A 527 5.21 8.26 14.17
C GLU A 527 5.97 7.46 13.10
N MET A 528 5.44 6.29 12.69
CA MET A 528 6.08 5.48 11.64
C MET A 528 5.96 6.12 10.25
N GLY A 529 4.81 6.75 9.95
CA GLY A 529 4.52 7.39 8.67
C GLY A 529 5.38 8.60 8.34
N ARG A 530 5.82 9.37 9.34
CA ARG A 530 6.68 10.58 9.18
C ARG A 530 7.97 10.36 8.39
N THR A 531 8.43 9.10 8.30
CA THR A 531 9.71 8.73 7.69
C THR A 531 9.62 8.15 6.29
N ILE A 532 8.41 7.84 5.82
CA ILE A 532 8.20 7.28 4.48
C ILE A 532 8.19 8.47 3.49
N PRO A 533 9.03 8.47 2.44
CA PRO A 533 9.09 9.59 1.50
C PRO A 533 7.71 9.79 0.90
N LEU A 534 7.15 10.97 1.12
CA LEU A 534 5.75 11.29 0.86
C LEU A 534 5.35 11.02 -0.59
N ASN A 535 4.79 9.85 -0.84
CA ASN A 535 3.83 9.65 -1.91
C ASN A 535 2.51 10.26 -1.41
N ILE A 536 2.44 11.59 -1.51
CA ILE A 536 1.59 12.51 -0.72
C ILE A 536 0.14 12.01 -0.51
N GLY A 537 -0.46 11.38 -1.53
CA GLY A 537 -1.82 10.84 -1.46
C GLY A 537 -2.06 9.61 -0.55
N ALA A 538 -1.08 9.20 0.26
CA ALA A 538 -1.24 8.18 1.30
C ALA A 538 -1.62 8.78 2.67
N LEU A 539 -0.91 9.83 3.13
CA LEU A 539 -1.21 10.49 4.41
C LEU A 539 -2.48 11.36 4.33
N GLU A 540 -2.73 12.02 3.20
CA GLU A 540 -3.96 12.83 2.96
C GLU A 540 -5.27 12.02 3.03
N LYS A 541 -5.19 10.69 3.24
CA LYS A 541 -6.35 9.80 3.38
C LYS A 541 -6.53 9.21 4.78
N MET A 542 -5.68 9.59 5.74
CA MET A 542 -5.83 9.24 7.16
C MET A 542 -6.53 10.37 7.94
N GLU A 543 -7.63 10.92 7.40
CA GLU A 543 -8.50 11.77 8.20
C GLU A 543 -9.18 10.93 9.29
N ARG A 544 -9.08 11.36 10.56
CA ARG A 544 -9.72 10.67 11.69
C ARG A 544 -11.25 10.73 11.51
N PRO A 545 -11.96 9.60 11.34
CA PRO A 545 -13.42 9.62 11.35
C PRO A 545 -13.94 9.88 12.77
N LEU A 546 -14.92 10.77 12.91
CA LEU A 546 -15.60 10.99 14.19
C LEU A 546 -16.63 9.86 14.41
N GLY A 547 -16.34 8.96 15.36
CA GLY A 547 -17.34 8.11 16.01
C GLY A 547 -18.07 7.08 15.15
N GLY A 548 -17.52 6.65 14.02
CA GLY A 548 -18.12 5.65 13.13
C GLY A 548 -17.16 5.10 12.08
N ARG A 549 -17.51 3.96 11.47
CA ARG A 549 -16.67 3.31 10.44
C ARG A 549 -16.32 4.27 9.29
N PRO A 550 -15.10 4.20 8.73
CA PRO A 550 -14.64 5.15 7.72
C PRO A 550 -15.53 5.18 6.48
N HIS A 551 -15.88 6.40 6.03
CA HIS A 551 -16.55 6.63 4.76
C HIS A 551 -15.62 6.26 3.59
N ILE A 552 -16.16 5.61 2.56
CA ILE A 552 -15.38 5.11 1.41
C ILE A 552 -14.78 6.27 0.59
N ALA A 553 -13.53 6.62 0.85
CA ALA A 553 -12.79 7.66 0.13
C ALA A 553 -12.34 7.17 -1.26
N ASP A 554 -12.59 7.97 -2.31
CA ASP A 554 -12.54 7.56 -3.72
C ASP A 554 -11.28 6.74 -4.13
N PRO A 555 -11.43 5.44 -4.44
CA PRO A 555 -10.36 4.61 -5.00
C PRO A 555 -9.97 5.00 -6.43
N GLN A 556 -10.82 5.73 -7.16
CA GLN A 556 -10.50 6.18 -8.52
C GLN A 556 -9.41 7.24 -8.51
N ALA A 557 -9.27 8.09 -7.49
CA ALA A 557 -8.16 9.05 -7.37
C ALA A 557 -6.78 8.35 -7.35
N LYS A 558 -6.60 7.31 -6.52
CA LYS A 558 -5.35 6.50 -6.47
C LYS A 558 -5.12 5.78 -7.80
N ARG A 559 -6.17 5.26 -8.45
CA ARG A 559 -6.07 4.67 -9.81
C ARG A 559 -5.70 5.70 -10.88
N LYS A 560 -6.28 6.90 -10.87
CA LYS A 560 -6.01 8.00 -11.83
C LYS A 560 -4.56 8.47 -11.71
N TYR A 561 -4.03 8.63 -10.50
CA TYR A 561 -2.62 8.97 -10.28
C TYR A 561 -1.68 7.89 -10.81
N ILE A 562 -1.91 6.61 -10.45
CA ILE A 562 -1.12 5.47 -10.96
C ILE A 562 -1.22 5.35 -12.51
N GLN A 563 -2.38 5.67 -13.09
CA GLN A 563 -2.57 5.72 -14.54
C GLN A 563 -1.87 6.93 -15.20
N GLN A 564 -1.85 8.11 -14.56
CA GLN A 564 -1.10 9.28 -15.05
C GLN A 564 0.40 9.03 -15.07
N VAL A 565 0.95 8.45 -13.99
CA VAL A 565 2.36 8.04 -13.95
C VAL A 565 2.69 7.05 -15.08
N ARG A 566 1.78 6.13 -15.41
CA ARG A 566 1.93 5.19 -16.54
C ARG A 566 1.72 5.83 -17.92
N HIS A 567 0.99 6.95 -18.03
CA HIS A 567 0.69 7.60 -19.31
C HIS A 567 1.74 8.63 -19.74
N ASN A 568 2.48 9.23 -18.80
CA ASN A 568 3.53 10.21 -19.12
C ASN A 568 4.80 9.58 -19.73
N ASP A 569 4.92 8.25 -19.68
CA ASP A 569 6.19 7.53 -19.90
C ASP A 569 6.31 6.87 -21.29
N GLY A 570 5.64 7.43 -22.32
CA GLY A 570 5.47 6.74 -23.61
C GLY A 570 5.35 7.61 -24.86
N SER A 571 6.48 8.06 -25.41
CA SER A 571 6.57 8.44 -26.83
C SER A 571 7.05 7.26 -27.69
N LYS A 572 6.34 6.89 -28.76
CA LYS A 572 6.96 6.22 -29.91
C LYS A 572 6.42 6.74 -31.24
N GLY A 573 7.35 7.05 -32.14
CA GLY A 573 7.07 7.43 -33.52
C GLY A 573 6.56 6.26 -34.36
N SER A 574 5.88 6.60 -35.45
CA SER A 574 5.27 5.64 -36.37
C SER A 574 6.30 5.04 -37.33
N MET A 575 6.71 3.79 -37.08
CA MET A 575 7.44 3.02 -38.08
C MET A 575 6.48 2.57 -39.20
N GLN A 576 6.58 3.24 -40.34
CA GLN A 576 5.80 2.94 -41.55
C GLN A 576 6.16 1.54 -42.08
N LYS A 577 5.24 0.56 -41.92
CA LYS A 577 5.39 -0.77 -42.54
C LYS A 577 5.31 -0.66 -44.06
N ARG A 578 6.45 -0.73 -44.75
CA ARG A 578 6.52 -0.93 -46.21
C ARG A 578 5.98 -2.32 -46.57
N SER A 579 4.80 -2.40 -47.18
CA SER A 579 4.31 -3.61 -47.83
C SER A 579 4.95 -3.79 -49.22
N ARG A 580 5.56 -4.95 -49.48
CA ARG A 580 5.93 -5.37 -50.85
C ARG A 580 4.69 -5.88 -51.61
N PRO A 581 4.63 -5.68 -52.94
CA PRO A 581 3.37 -5.77 -53.69
C PRO A 581 2.99 -7.20 -54.10
N LYS A 582 1.68 -7.50 -54.10
CA LYS A 582 1.10 -8.58 -54.91
C LYS A 582 0.49 -8.00 -56.20
N ALA A 583 0.50 -8.80 -57.27
CA ALA A 583 0.32 -8.34 -58.64
C ALA A 583 -1.11 -7.84 -58.96
N LYS A 584 -1.20 -6.87 -59.90
CA LYS A 584 -2.43 -6.35 -60.50
C LYS A 584 -2.97 -7.27 -61.62
N LYS A 585 -4.30 -7.31 -61.80
CA LYS A 585 -5.08 -6.97 -63.04
C LYS A 585 -6.52 -7.58 -62.96
N PRO A 586 -7.53 -7.06 -63.70
CA PRO A 586 -7.94 -5.65 -63.81
C PRO A 586 -9.50 -5.44 -63.88
N ASN A 587 -9.94 -4.18 -64.01
CA ASN A 587 -11.31 -3.70 -64.39
C ASN A 587 -12.45 -3.91 -63.35
N LEU A 588 -13.52 -3.11 -63.28
CA LEU A 588 -14.03 -2.00 -64.13
C LEU A 588 -14.34 -0.70 -63.32
N GLU A 589 -14.37 0.42 -64.07
CA GLU A 589 -15.23 1.64 -64.02
C GLU A 589 -16.12 1.91 -62.77
N ALA A 590 -16.02 3.09 -62.13
CA ALA A 590 -16.78 4.34 -62.39
C ALA A 590 -18.24 4.27 -61.84
N GLU A 591 -18.89 5.30 -61.31
CA GLU A 591 -18.62 6.74 -61.15
C GLU A 591 -19.58 7.25 -60.03
N ASP A 592 -19.24 8.25 -59.22
CA ASP A 592 -20.24 9.29 -58.84
C ASP A 592 -19.61 10.55 -58.23
N HIS A 593 -20.28 11.68 -58.44
CA HIS A 593 -19.94 13.01 -57.95
C HIS A 593 -20.85 13.43 -56.78
N ARG A 594 -20.30 14.23 -55.84
CA ARG A 594 -20.86 15.56 -55.55
C ARG A 594 -19.97 16.43 -54.67
N MET A 595 -19.75 17.66 -55.14
CA MET A 595 -19.35 18.78 -54.27
C MET A 595 -20.55 19.22 -53.40
N CYS A 596 -20.28 19.86 -52.26
CA CYS A 596 -20.63 21.28 -52.15
C CYS A 596 -19.78 22.05 -51.11
N LEU A 597 -19.71 23.36 -51.35
CA LEU A 597 -18.91 24.41 -50.73
C LEU A 597 -19.33 24.81 -49.30
N ILE A 598 -18.61 25.84 -48.80
CA ILE A 598 -18.85 26.75 -47.66
C ILE A 598 -17.98 26.39 -46.43
N GLY A 599 -17.22 27.30 -45.83
CA GLY A 599 -16.91 28.69 -46.20
C GLY A 599 -15.94 29.28 -45.17
N LYS A 600 -14.89 29.98 -45.61
CA LYS A 600 -13.88 30.54 -44.68
C LYS A 600 -14.44 31.76 -43.96
N ARG A 601 -14.51 31.70 -42.62
CA ARG A 601 -14.50 32.87 -41.76
C ARG A 601 -13.23 32.82 -40.91
N LEU A 602 -12.39 33.85 -41.05
CA LEU A 602 -11.27 34.11 -40.16
C LEU A 602 -11.82 34.96 -39.01
N ASP A 603 -11.71 34.48 -37.78
CA ASP A 603 -11.83 35.31 -36.59
C ASP A 603 -10.71 34.92 -35.60
N TRP A 604 -10.02 35.94 -35.10
CA TRP A 604 -9.06 35.83 -34.01
C TRP A 604 -9.82 35.87 -32.69
N GLU A 605 -9.75 34.81 -31.87
CA GLU A 605 -9.91 34.99 -30.43
C GLU A 605 -9.17 33.89 -29.67
N GLY A 606 -8.07 34.26 -29.03
CA GLY A 606 -7.17 33.33 -28.35
C GLY A 606 -6.48 33.95 -27.16
N SER A 607 -7.21 34.15 -26.05
CA SER A 607 -6.67 34.18 -24.68
C SER A 607 -7.81 34.32 -23.66
N TYR A 608 -8.22 33.23 -23.02
CA TYR A 608 -9.26 33.26 -21.96
C TYR A 608 -8.89 32.47 -20.69
N LYS A 609 -7.61 32.13 -20.50
CA LYS A 609 -7.12 31.40 -19.32
C LYS A 609 -6.27 32.22 -18.35
N SER A 610 -5.75 33.37 -18.77
CA SER A 610 -4.98 34.26 -17.88
C SER A 610 -5.87 35.12 -16.97
N ALA A 611 -7.08 35.48 -17.43
CA ALA A 611 -8.00 36.35 -16.68
C ALA A 611 -8.62 35.67 -15.45
N LEU A 612 -8.93 34.36 -15.53
CA LEU A 612 -9.54 33.60 -14.44
C LEU A 612 -8.62 33.44 -13.22
N VAL A 613 -7.31 33.35 -13.43
CA VAL A 613 -6.34 33.31 -12.31
C VAL A 613 -6.27 34.67 -11.62
N VAL A 614 -6.26 35.77 -12.37
CA VAL A 614 -6.26 37.13 -11.80
C VAL A 614 -7.55 37.42 -11.05
N GLN A 615 -8.72 37.06 -11.60
CA GLN A 615 -10.00 37.27 -10.93
C GLN A 615 -10.10 36.46 -9.63
N PHE A 616 -9.66 35.19 -9.63
CA PHE A 616 -9.63 34.35 -8.42
C PHE A 616 -8.75 34.95 -7.31
N PHE A 617 -7.60 35.52 -7.66
CA PHE A 617 -6.74 36.23 -6.69
C PHE A 617 -7.32 37.57 -6.22
N VAL A 618 -8.01 38.32 -7.08
CA VAL A 618 -8.69 39.58 -6.69
C VAL A 618 -9.85 39.30 -5.73
N ASP A 619 -10.68 38.30 -6.02
CA ASP A 619 -11.88 37.99 -5.22
C ASP A 619 -11.52 37.42 -3.84
N HIS A 620 -10.42 36.66 -3.72
CA HIS A 620 -9.96 36.11 -2.42
C HIS A 620 -9.04 37.05 -1.63
N LEU A 621 -8.36 38.02 -2.26
CA LEU A 621 -7.64 39.07 -1.53
C LEU A 621 -8.58 40.19 -1.02
N GLY A 622 -9.76 40.37 -1.61
CA GLY A 622 -10.79 41.29 -1.11
C GLY A 622 -11.23 41.00 0.33
N ALA A 623 -11.25 39.72 0.74
CA ALA A 623 -11.60 39.31 2.11
C ALA A 623 -10.56 39.75 3.17
N LYS A 624 -9.33 40.11 2.77
CA LYS A 624 -8.30 40.59 3.71
C LYS A 624 -8.52 42.03 4.19
N ALA A 625 -9.44 42.79 3.59
CA ALA A 625 -9.73 44.17 3.99
C ALA A 625 -10.45 44.30 5.35
N VAL A 626 -10.93 43.19 5.94
CA VAL A 626 -11.57 43.15 7.28
C VAL A 626 -10.62 42.59 8.35
N LEU A 627 -9.49 42.00 7.95
CA LEU A 627 -8.43 41.57 8.87
C LEU A 627 -7.59 42.78 9.29
N LEU A 628 -8.00 43.36 10.42
CA LEU A 628 -7.40 44.44 11.19
C LEU A 628 -5.92 44.72 10.91
N ASP A 629 -5.64 46.00 10.67
CA ASP A 629 -4.31 46.59 10.58
C ASP A 629 -3.63 46.60 11.98
N LEU A 630 -3.15 45.44 12.40
CA LEU A 630 -2.52 45.22 13.71
C LEU A 630 -1.26 46.06 13.93
N GLN A 631 -0.66 46.63 12.87
CA GLN A 631 0.47 47.56 12.97
C GLN A 631 0.07 48.93 13.56
N LYS A 632 -1.23 49.25 13.66
CA LYS A 632 -1.74 50.48 14.27
C LYS A 632 -1.95 50.40 15.79
N PHE A 633 -1.86 49.21 16.39
CA PHE A 633 -2.03 49.06 17.84
C PHE A 633 -0.69 49.16 18.56
N ASP A 634 -0.52 50.23 19.33
CA ASP A 634 0.61 50.42 20.22
C ASP A 634 0.46 49.52 21.48
N LEU A 635 1.22 48.43 21.50
CA LEU A 635 1.20 47.42 22.57
C LEU A 635 2.17 47.74 23.74
N SER A 636 2.77 48.94 23.78
CA SER A 636 3.81 49.31 24.76
C SER A 636 3.36 49.36 26.23
N THR A 637 2.06 49.26 26.53
CA THR A 637 1.54 49.38 27.90
C THR A 637 0.39 48.40 28.20
N PRO A 638 0.28 47.87 29.45
CA PRO A 638 -0.77 46.91 29.82
C PRO A 638 -2.21 47.43 29.61
N LEU A 639 -2.43 48.74 29.72
CA LEU A 639 -3.75 49.35 29.54
C LEU A 639 -4.23 49.22 28.08
N LYS A 640 -3.33 49.34 27.10
CA LYS A 640 -3.65 49.20 25.67
C LYS A 640 -3.84 47.74 25.24
N VAL A 641 -3.25 46.79 25.97
CA VAL A 641 -3.50 45.36 25.80
C VAL A 641 -4.92 44.98 26.25
N MET A 642 -5.49 45.67 27.26
CA MET A 642 -6.90 45.51 27.64
C MET A 642 -7.86 45.98 26.53
N ASP A 643 -7.54 47.06 25.81
CA ASP A 643 -8.37 47.54 24.70
C ASP A 643 -8.42 46.52 23.55
N LEU A 644 -7.27 45.96 23.15
CA LEU A 644 -7.22 44.90 22.14
C LEU A 644 -8.00 43.65 22.57
N LYS A 645 -7.89 43.26 23.85
CA LYS A 645 -8.69 42.16 24.43
C LYS A 645 -10.20 42.45 24.32
N THR A 646 -10.63 43.66 24.64
CA THR A 646 -12.04 44.09 24.53
C THR A 646 -12.53 44.08 23.09
N VAL A 647 -11.71 44.46 22.11
CA VAL A 647 -12.06 44.39 20.67
C VAL A 647 -12.20 42.93 20.20
N ILE A 648 -11.31 42.03 20.64
CA ILE A 648 -11.37 40.60 20.29
C ILE A 648 -12.60 39.93 20.91
N MET A 649 -12.92 40.22 22.19
CA MET A 649 -14.07 39.62 22.88
C MET A 649 -15.44 40.05 22.34
N ASN A 650 -15.50 41.19 21.63
CA ASN A 650 -16.73 41.67 20.98
C ASN A 650 -16.81 41.30 19.48
N SER A 651 -15.89 40.47 18.98
CA SER A 651 -15.89 40.00 17.59
C SER A 651 -16.84 38.81 17.39
N PRO A 652 -17.63 38.74 16.29
CA PRO A 652 -18.52 37.60 16.01
C PRO A 652 -17.80 36.25 15.78
N ILE A 653 -16.46 36.24 15.78
CA ILE A 653 -15.62 35.03 15.64
C ILE A 653 -15.35 34.34 17.00
N TYR A 654 -15.73 34.97 18.12
CA TYR A 654 -15.31 34.56 19.48
C TYR A 654 -15.77 33.16 19.95
N HIS A 655 -16.71 32.49 19.27
CA HIS A 655 -17.27 31.20 19.70
C HIS A 655 -16.47 29.93 19.30
N VAL A 656 -15.24 30.04 18.78
CA VAL A 656 -14.43 28.86 18.38
C VAL A 656 -13.27 28.62 19.37
N GLY A 657 -13.50 27.74 20.36
CA GLY A 657 -12.65 27.57 21.55
C GLY A 657 -11.21 27.08 21.33
N SER A 658 -10.83 26.61 20.15
CA SER A 658 -9.46 26.18 19.82
C SER A 658 -8.54 27.34 19.38
N VAL A 659 -9.12 28.49 19.00
CA VAL A 659 -8.40 29.59 18.34
C VAL A 659 -7.55 30.40 19.33
N GLU A 660 -7.98 30.51 20.59
CA GLU A 660 -7.41 31.45 21.57
C GLU A 660 -5.92 31.16 21.91
N ARG A 661 -5.55 29.88 22.13
CA ARG A 661 -4.15 29.50 22.42
C ARG A 661 -3.23 29.64 21.21
N LEU A 662 -3.74 29.44 19.99
CA LEU A 662 -2.94 29.52 18.77
C LEU A 662 -2.64 30.99 18.41
N LEU A 663 -3.62 31.87 18.55
CA LEU A 663 -3.45 33.31 18.31
C LEU A 663 -2.51 33.95 19.32
N LEU A 664 -2.63 33.64 20.63
CA LEU A 664 -1.73 34.18 21.64
C LEU A 664 -0.27 33.73 21.44
N ARG A 665 -0.03 32.48 21.00
CA ARG A 665 1.31 32.00 20.64
C ARG A 665 1.87 32.68 19.38
N GLN A 666 1.03 33.00 18.39
CA GLN A 666 1.43 33.74 17.19
C GLN A 666 1.76 35.21 17.52
N VAL A 667 0.93 35.89 18.31
CA VAL A 667 1.16 37.29 18.72
C VAL A 667 2.46 37.44 19.52
N ALA A 668 2.77 36.49 20.42
CA ALA A 668 4.04 36.47 21.15
C ALA A 668 5.26 36.29 20.22
N ARG A 669 5.16 35.47 19.16
CA ARG A 669 6.23 35.29 18.16
C ARG A 669 6.44 36.52 17.26
N VAL A 670 5.40 37.31 17.00
CA VAL A 670 5.45 38.46 16.08
C VAL A 670 5.88 39.76 16.78
N SER A 671 5.63 39.91 18.08
CA SER A 671 5.84 41.18 18.81
C SER A 671 7.26 41.38 19.39
N GLY A 672 8.09 40.33 19.47
CA GLY A 672 9.50 40.46 19.90
C GLY A 672 9.72 40.98 21.33
N ALA A 673 8.71 40.88 22.19
CA ALA A 673 8.78 41.40 23.56
C ALA A 673 9.74 40.56 24.44
N PRO A 674 10.62 41.18 25.26
CA PRO A 674 11.72 40.49 25.94
C PRO A 674 11.35 39.85 27.29
N ASP A 675 10.07 39.82 27.67
CA ASP A 675 9.62 39.39 29.01
C ASP A 675 8.71 38.16 28.94
N GLN A 676 9.36 36.99 28.90
CA GLN A 676 8.74 35.68 28.84
C GLN A 676 8.08 35.28 30.17
N ASP A 677 8.56 35.83 31.29
CA ASP A 677 8.06 35.56 32.64
C ASP A 677 6.68 36.18 32.88
N ASN A 678 6.42 37.40 32.36
CA ASN A 678 5.08 37.98 32.39
C ASN A 678 4.06 37.17 31.57
N LEU A 679 4.48 36.60 30.43
CA LEU A 679 3.59 35.75 29.62
C LEU A 679 3.25 34.44 30.35
N ILE A 680 4.25 33.81 31.01
CA ILE A 680 4.06 32.64 31.86
C ILE A 680 3.15 32.98 33.06
N ALA A 681 3.35 34.14 33.70
CA ALA A 681 2.51 34.60 34.80
C ALA A 681 1.04 34.78 34.38
N ILE A 682 0.77 35.33 33.18
CA ILE A 682 -0.59 35.46 32.63
C ILE A 682 -1.20 34.08 32.33
N LEU A 683 -0.47 33.18 31.69
CA LEU A 683 -0.93 31.82 31.39
C LEU A 683 -1.17 30.98 32.67
N SER A 684 -0.40 31.21 33.72
CA SER A 684 -0.56 30.54 35.03
C SER A 684 -1.82 30.97 35.80
N ARG A 685 -2.39 32.14 35.46
CA ARG A 685 -3.58 32.73 36.10
C ARG A 685 -4.89 32.44 35.34
N MET A 686 -4.82 31.79 34.18
CA MET A 686 -6.03 31.30 33.50
C MET A 686 -6.61 30.09 34.27
N PRO A 687 -7.94 29.93 34.36
CA PRO A 687 -8.54 28.82 35.09
C PRO A 687 -8.08 27.47 34.52
N ARG A 688 -7.41 26.67 35.35
CA ARG A 688 -7.18 25.26 35.05
C ARG A 688 -8.49 24.52 35.30
N CYS A 689 -8.98 23.79 34.29
CA CYS A 689 -10.03 22.81 34.52
C CYS A 689 -9.40 21.61 35.24
N THR A 690 -9.45 21.61 36.57
CA THR A 690 -9.03 20.49 37.42
C THR A 690 -10.25 19.83 38.02
N ILE A 691 -10.48 18.55 37.71
CA ILE A 691 -11.25 17.66 38.56
C ILE A 691 -10.27 16.99 39.52
N THR A 692 -10.66 16.94 40.79
CA THR A 692 -9.79 16.73 41.96
C THR A 692 -9.53 15.28 42.31
N GLU A 693 -8.36 15.01 42.87
CA GLU A 693 -8.12 13.83 43.71
C GLU A 693 -9.03 13.84 44.95
N TYR A 694 -9.40 12.64 45.43
CA TYR A 694 -9.77 12.41 46.82
C TYR A 694 -9.17 11.09 47.28
N ASN A 695 -8.68 11.06 48.53
CA ASN A 695 -7.93 9.93 49.08
C ASN A 695 -8.32 9.71 50.57
N ASN A 696 -8.00 8.53 51.12
CA ASN A 696 -8.47 7.96 52.42
C ASN A 696 -9.91 7.39 52.38
N GLN A 697 -10.28 6.21 52.88
CA GLN A 697 -9.65 5.09 53.61
C GLN A 697 -10.60 3.84 53.50
N SER A 698 -10.29 2.57 53.82
CA SER A 698 -9.12 1.86 54.40
C SER A 698 -9.16 0.33 54.08
N LEU A 699 -8.05 -0.38 54.31
CA LEU A 699 -7.93 -1.86 54.40
C LEU A 699 -8.51 -2.43 55.73
N PRO A 700 -8.54 -3.76 56.03
CA PRO A 700 -8.13 -4.97 55.27
C PRO A 700 -9.14 -6.17 55.27
N PHE A 701 -8.90 -7.25 54.49
CA PHE A 701 -8.72 -8.68 54.94
C PHE A 701 -8.93 -9.77 53.85
N PHE A 702 -8.45 -10.99 54.15
CA PHE A 702 -8.48 -12.25 53.38
C PHE A 702 -9.86 -12.96 53.30
N GLY A 703 -10.00 -13.90 52.34
CA GLY A 703 -11.07 -14.92 52.22
C GLY A 703 -11.41 -15.17 50.75
N GLU A 704 -10.92 -16.20 50.05
CA GLU A 704 -11.21 -17.65 50.13
C GLU A 704 -12.67 -18.06 49.85
N GLN A 705 -12.81 -18.93 48.83
CA GLN A 705 -13.86 -19.93 48.56
C GLN A 705 -15.30 -19.56 48.11
N ASP A 706 -15.61 -20.12 46.93
CA ASP A 706 -16.74 -21.02 46.62
C ASP A 706 -18.18 -20.54 46.33
N THR A 707 -18.60 -20.93 45.11
CA THR A 707 -19.90 -21.49 44.73
C THR A 707 -21.19 -20.73 45.04
N SER A 708 -21.91 -20.32 43.98
CA SER A 708 -23.38 -20.44 43.98
C SER A 708 -23.95 -20.65 42.57
N THR A 709 -24.41 -21.86 42.32
CA THR A 709 -25.30 -22.27 41.23
C THR A 709 -26.64 -21.53 41.29
N PHE A 710 -27.17 -21.06 40.15
CA PHE A 710 -28.61 -20.77 39.97
C PHE A 710 -28.99 -20.93 38.48
N PRO A 711 -30.29 -21.12 38.14
CA PRO A 711 -30.65 -22.13 37.16
C PRO A 711 -31.29 -21.57 35.89
N SER A 712 -31.26 -22.38 34.84
CA SER A 712 -32.02 -22.19 33.62
C SER A 712 -33.54 -22.24 33.85
N SER A 713 -34.28 -21.26 33.34
CA SER A 713 -35.69 -21.41 33.01
C SER A 713 -36.03 -20.69 31.70
N SER A 714 -36.23 -21.47 30.63
CA SER A 714 -36.71 -21.00 29.33
C SER A 714 -38.12 -21.56 29.11
N THR A 715 -39.08 -20.69 28.83
CA THR A 715 -40.44 -21.08 28.42
C THR A 715 -40.82 -20.41 27.10
N HIS A 716 -41.37 -21.24 26.21
CA HIS A 716 -41.78 -20.87 24.86
C HIS A 716 -42.87 -19.78 24.80
N LEU A 717 -42.88 -19.01 23.72
CA LEU A 717 -44.13 -18.63 23.04
C LEU A 717 -43.91 -18.33 21.56
N THR A 718 -44.75 -18.94 20.73
CA THR A 718 -44.80 -18.80 19.26
C THR A 718 -46.14 -18.17 18.87
N SER A 719 -46.17 -17.24 17.90
CA SER A 719 -46.94 -17.37 16.64
C SER A 719 -47.26 -16.05 15.92
N LEU A 720 -47.22 -16.14 14.58
CA LEU A 720 -48.12 -15.53 13.57
C LEU A 720 -48.37 -14.00 13.54
N ILE A 721 -48.11 -13.40 12.36
CA ILE A 721 -49.17 -12.96 11.41
C ILE A 721 -48.55 -12.71 10.01
N SER A 722 -49.37 -12.88 8.97
CA SER A 722 -49.01 -12.72 7.54
C SER A 722 -49.88 -11.63 6.88
N GLY A 723 -49.35 -10.91 5.90
CA GLY A 723 -50.14 -9.98 5.07
C GLY A 723 -49.34 -9.15 4.05
N GLY A 724 -49.56 -9.40 2.75
CA GLY A 724 -49.39 -8.41 1.66
C GLY A 724 -50.77 -8.00 1.11
N PRO A 725 -50.92 -7.42 -0.11
CA PRO A 725 -49.91 -7.24 -1.17
C PRO A 725 -50.03 -5.91 -2.02
N SER A 726 -49.29 -5.85 -3.14
CA SER A 726 -49.60 -5.14 -4.42
C SER A 726 -49.27 -3.63 -4.61
N HIS A 727 -48.40 -3.28 -5.58
CA HIS A 727 -48.80 -2.95 -6.98
C HIS A 727 -47.60 -2.54 -7.88
N VAL A 728 -47.86 -2.36 -9.19
CA VAL A 728 -46.89 -2.24 -10.29
C VAL A 728 -46.94 -0.85 -10.94
N ALA A 729 -45.79 -0.30 -11.34
CA ALA A 729 -45.66 0.73 -12.39
C ALA A 729 -44.30 0.63 -13.11
N SER A 730 -44.22 1.10 -14.36
CA SER A 730 -43.06 0.92 -15.27
C SER A 730 -42.92 2.09 -16.28
N LEU A 731 -41.77 2.14 -17.00
CA LEU A 731 -41.34 3.06 -18.09
C LEU A 731 -40.43 4.25 -17.66
N PRO A 732 -39.62 4.86 -18.55
CA PRO A 732 -38.91 4.33 -19.73
C PRO A 732 -37.39 4.71 -19.80
N SER A 733 -36.73 4.42 -20.92
CA SER A 733 -35.26 4.38 -21.16
C SER A 733 -34.65 5.59 -21.91
N SER A 734 -33.32 5.81 -21.80
CA SER A 734 -32.37 6.30 -22.87
C SER A 734 -30.88 6.29 -22.36
N PRO A 735 -29.81 6.67 -23.12
CA PRO A 735 -29.08 5.72 -23.98
C PRO A 735 -27.52 5.65 -23.80
N GLN A 736 -26.95 4.52 -24.25
CA GLN A 736 -25.65 4.26 -24.92
C GLN A 736 -24.38 5.12 -24.64
N SER A 737 -23.25 4.44 -24.41
CA SER A 737 -21.96 4.84 -25.01
C SER A 737 -20.98 3.67 -25.25
N SER A 738 -20.02 3.90 -26.16
CA SER A 738 -19.21 2.99 -26.96
C SER A 738 -18.05 2.23 -26.28
N SER A 739 -17.61 1.14 -26.93
CA SER A 739 -16.41 0.35 -26.63
C SER A 739 -15.10 0.95 -27.17
N SER A 740 -13.96 0.48 -26.65
CA SER A 740 -12.71 0.38 -27.45
C SER A 740 -11.79 -0.73 -26.91
N ASN A 741 -10.92 -1.27 -27.78
CA ASN A 741 -10.07 -2.44 -27.53
C ASN A 741 -8.65 -2.06 -27.11
N VAL A 742 -7.99 -2.95 -26.35
CA VAL A 742 -6.61 -2.80 -25.86
C VAL A 742 -5.60 -3.48 -26.81
N PRO A 743 -4.50 -2.81 -27.21
CA PRO A 743 -3.32 -3.45 -27.81
C PRO A 743 -2.12 -3.55 -26.86
N SER A 744 -1.16 -4.40 -27.25
CA SER A 744 -0.10 -5.01 -26.44
C SER A 744 1.12 -4.15 -26.07
N GLU A 745 1.58 -4.40 -24.84
CA GLU A 745 2.95 -4.52 -24.29
C GLU A 745 4.18 -3.86 -24.97
N PHE A 746 5.05 -3.31 -24.12
CA PHE A 746 6.32 -2.67 -24.45
C PHE A 746 7.51 -3.32 -23.72
N ASN A 747 8.69 -3.27 -24.34
CA ASN A 747 9.94 -3.81 -23.80
C ASN A 747 10.64 -2.81 -22.86
N ILE A 748 10.98 -3.26 -21.65
CA ILE A 748 11.47 -2.45 -20.52
C ILE A 748 13.00 -2.57 -20.31
N CYS A 749 13.67 -3.58 -20.90
CA CYS A 749 15.07 -3.89 -20.57
C CYS A 749 16.07 -2.77 -20.95
N SER A 750 15.71 -1.87 -21.86
CA SER A 750 16.55 -0.75 -22.29
C SER A 750 16.89 0.23 -21.16
N ASN A 751 16.02 0.38 -20.15
CA ASN A 751 16.09 1.53 -19.23
C ASN A 751 16.99 1.29 -18.00
N LEU A 752 17.26 0.03 -17.64
CA LEU A 752 18.01 -0.32 -16.42
C LEU A 752 19.54 -0.19 -16.60
N LYS A 753 20.09 -0.55 -17.77
CA LYS A 753 21.51 -0.34 -18.08
C LYS A 753 21.88 1.16 -18.10
N TRP A 754 20.94 2.03 -18.47
CA TRP A 754 21.11 3.49 -18.39
C TRP A 754 21.18 3.98 -16.93
N LEU A 755 20.27 3.55 -16.05
CA LEU A 755 20.23 4.04 -14.65
C LEU A 755 21.49 3.74 -13.85
N LYS A 756 22.07 2.53 -13.98
CA LYS A 756 23.35 2.18 -13.33
C LYS A 756 24.51 3.05 -13.86
N LEU A 757 24.57 3.21 -15.18
CA LEU A 757 25.56 4.07 -15.84
C LEU A 757 25.42 5.53 -15.38
N MET A 758 24.21 6.05 -15.20
CA MET A 758 24.01 7.44 -14.73
C MET A 758 24.58 7.66 -13.32
N PHE A 759 24.47 6.67 -12.43
CA PHE A 759 24.93 6.76 -11.03
C PHE A 759 26.46 6.76 -10.92
N GLU A 760 27.15 5.83 -11.60
CA GLU A 760 28.62 5.72 -11.57
C GLU A 760 29.33 6.98 -12.12
N LEU A 761 28.61 7.83 -12.84
CA LEU A 761 29.16 8.94 -13.61
C LEU A 761 28.76 10.31 -13.09
N SER A 762 27.60 10.39 -12.42
CA SER A 762 27.22 11.59 -11.68
C SER A 762 28.12 11.81 -10.46
N TYR A 763 28.72 10.76 -9.91
CA TYR A 763 29.70 10.86 -8.81
C TYR A 763 30.93 11.71 -9.22
N LEU A 764 31.46 11.49 -10.42
CA LEU A 764 32.62 12.21 -10.95
C LEU A 764 32.31 13.66 -11.39
N LEU A 765 31.02 14.01 -11.52
CA LEU A 765 30.58 15.39 -11.71
C LEU A 765 30.51 16.18 -10.39
N LEU A 766 30.49 15.50 -9.24
CA LEU A 766 30.49 16.13 -7.91
C LEU A 766 31.90 16.50 -7.44
N ASP A 767 32.89 15.64 -7.71
CA ASP A 767 34.29 15.82 -7.23
C ASP A 767 35.05 17.00 -7.89
N ASN A 768 34.56 17.56 -9.00
CA ASN A 768 35.28 18.56 -9.80
C ASN A 768 35.14 20.03 -9.33
N LEU A 769 34.70 20.29 -8.08
CA LEU A 769 34.34 21.66 -7.64
C LEU A 769 35.21 22.33 -6.57
N SER A 770 36.08 21.63 -5.81
CA SER A 770 37.10 22.31 -4.97
C SER A 770 38.18 21.39 -4.37
N GLU A 771 39.44 21.68 -4.70
CA GLU A 771 40.73 21.23 -4.11
C GLU A 771 41.05 19.71 -3.93
N PRO A 772 42.33 19.31 -4.08
CA PRO A 772 42.72 17.90 -4.10
C PRO A 772 43.10 17.37 -2.71
N TYR A 773 42.15 16.75 -2.00
CA TYR A 773 42.46 15.79 -0.93
C TYR A 773 41.71 14.48 -1.16
N SER A 774 42.35 13.55 -1.87
CA SER A 774 41.87 12.17 -2.03
C SER A 774 42.69 11.21 -1.16
N PRO A 775 42.07 10.43 -0.26
CA PRO A 775 42.74 9.33 0.43
C PRO A 775 42.87 8.06 -0.44
N PHE A 776 42.36 8.07 -1.68
CA PHE A 776 42.36 6.91 -2.58
C PHE A 776 43.31 7.11 -3.77
N ASN A 777 44.52 6.58 -3.64
CA ASN A 777 45.64 6.78 -4.57
C ASN A 777 45.57 5.95 -5.88
N THR A 778 44.38 5.45 -6.24
CA THR A 778 44.12 4.72 -7.50
C THR A 778 42.81 5.17 -8.11
N THR A 779 42.85 6.21 -8.95
CA THR A 779 41.69 6.64 -9.73
C THR A 779 41.27 5.50 -10.68
N PRO A 780 40.04 4.97 -10.60
CA PRO A 780 39.60 3.93 -11.53
C PRO A 780 39.67 4.44 -12.97
N LYS A 781 40.16 3.60 -13.90
CA LYS A 781 40.16 3.96 -15.33
C LYS A 781 38.73 3.97 -15.86
N LEU A 782 38.13 5.16 -15.86
CA LEU A 782 36.89 5.52 -16.56
C LEU A 782 36.74 4.78 -17.91
N THR A 783 35.67 4.00 -18.04
CA THR A 783 35.33 3.26 -19.26
C THR A 783 35.01 4.21 -20.44
N LEU A 784 34.90 3.68 -21.66
CA LEU A 784 34.52 4.52 -22.81
C LEU A 784 33.06 5.00 -22.70
N ALA A 785 32.14 4.10 -22.30
CA ALA A 785 30.75 4.44 -22.03
C ALA A 785 30.63 5.54 -20.96
N ALA A 786 31.48 5.46 -19.92
CA ALA A 786 31.57 6.46 -18.87
C ALA A 786 31.87 7.87 -19.41
N ARG A 787 32.90 8.01 -20.24
CA ARG A 787 33.28 9.30 -20.83
C ARG A 787 32.23 9.84 -21.80
N ASN A 788 31.61 8.95 -22.58
CA ASN A 788 30.56 9.34 -23.52
C ASN A 788 29.32 9.91 -22.80
N PHE A 789 28.91 9.31 -21.68
CA PHE A 789 27.80 9.81 -20.89
C PHE A 789 28.15 11.09 -20.11
N ILE A 790 29.37 11.21 -19.55
CA ILE A 790 29.82 12.48 -18.96
C ILE A 790 29.79 13.60 -20.01
N THR A 791 30.24 13.31 -21.24
CA THR A 791 30.19 14.26 -22.37
C THR A 791 28.75 14.60 -22.78
N TYR A 792 27.84 13.62 -22.72
CA TYR A 792 26.40 13.82 -22.94
C TYR A 792 25.83 14.79 -21.90
N VAL A 793 25.86 14.44 -20.61
CA VAL A 793 25.31 15.28 -19.52
C VAL A 793 25.93 16.67 -19.50
N ALA A 794 27.24 16.79 -19.72
CA ALA A 794 27.92 18.08 -19.78
C ALA A 794 27.45 18.99 -20.94
N ALA A 795 26.82 18.43 -21.99
CA ALA A 795 26.29 19.23 -23.10
C ALA A 795 24.94 19.92 -22.76
N ASP A 796 24.15 19.39 -21.82
CA ASP A 796 22.87 19.97 -21.39
C ASP A 796 22.48 19.52 -19.96
N THR A 797 23.20 20.03 -18.95
CA THR A 797 22.95 19.68 -17.54
C THR A 797 21.56 20.08 -17.05
N ASP A 798 20.90 21.04 -17.71
CA ASP A 798 19.53 21.46 -17.39
C ASP A 798 18.46 20.41 -17.73
N THR A 799 18.76 19.45 -18.60
CA THR A 799 17.84 18.36 -18.97
C THR A 799 18.37 16.95 -18.74
N GLN A 800 19.68 16.78 -18.66
CA GLN A 800 20.32 15.47 -18.60
C GLN A 800 20.93 15.16 -17.23
N SER A 801 21.05 16.15 -16.34
CA SER A 801 21.42 15.91 -14.93
C SER A 801 20.21 15.38 -14.15
N ILE A 802 20.40 14.27 -13.44
CA ILE A 802 19.47 13.82 -12.38
C ILE A 802 19.56 14.70 -11.14
N PHE A 803 20.69 15.34 -10.90
CA PHE A 803 20.89 16.29 -9.81
C PHE A 803 20.53 17.68 -10.28
N ARG A 804 19.28 18.08 -10.02
CA ARG A 804 18.72 19.37 -10.46
C ARG A 804 19.48 20.58 -9.91
N ASP A 805 20.18 20.44 -8.78
CA ASP A 805 21.03 21.49 -8.22
C ASP A 805 22.33 21.75 -9.03
N LEU A 806 22.78 20.77 -9.82
CA LEU A 806 23.90 20.88 -10.75
C LEU A 806 23.48 21.36 -12.16
N ALA A 807 22.19 21.62 -12.37
CA ALA A 807 21.66 22.14 -13.62
C ALA A 807 22.16 23.58 -13.83
N SER A 808 22.70 23.90 -15.01
CA SER A 808 23.42 25.17 -15.24
C SER A 808 22.57 26.41 -14.88
N SER A 809 21.28 26.40 -15.23
CA SER A 809 20.35 27.48 -14.89
C SER A 809 20.08 27.62 -13.39
N ARG A 810 20.15 26.51 -12.63
CA ARG A 810 19.96 26.50 -11.17
C ARG A 810 21.23 26.93 -10.45
N THR A 811 22.40 26.43 -10.86
CA THR A 811 23.70 26.86 -10.31
C THR A 811 23.91 28.36 -10.50
N GLN A 812 23.61 28.92 -11.68
CA GLN A 812 23.67 30.39 -11.87
C GLN A 812 22.66 31.13 -10.99
N SER A 813 21.42 30.62 -10.84
CA SER A 813 20.40 31.29 -10.01
C SER A 813 20.74 31.30 -8.51
N LEU A 814 21.52 30.32 -8.04
CA LEU A 814 21.96 30.16 -6.65
C LEU A 814 23.30 30.86 -6.35
N ARG A 815 24.01 31.39 -7.35
CA ARG A 815 25.29 32.07 -7.17
C ARG A 815 25.12 33.37 -6.37
N SER A 816 26.18 33.86 -5.74
CA SER A 816 26.10 35.13 -5.00
C SER A 816 25.76 36.32 -5.93
N GLY A 817 24.92 37.23 -5.44
CA GLY A 817 24.27 38.28 -6.22
C GLY A 817 23.15 37.78 -7.15
N GLY A 818 22.81 36.48 -7.12
CA GLY A 818 21.70 35.90 -7.88
C GLY A 818 20.32 36.12 -7.25
N PRO A 819 19.23 35.68 -7.90
CA PRO A 819 17.86 35.81 -7.39
C PRO A 819 17.63 35.17 -6.02
N PHE A 820 18.39 34.11 -5.70
CA PHE A 820 18.26 33.36 -4.46
C PHE A 820 19.37 33.64 -3.43
N ASP A 821 20.24 34.63 -3.69
CA ASP A 821 21.15 35.14 -2.65
C ASP A 821 20.32 35.71 -1.49
N LEU A 822 20.78 35.52 -0.24
CA LEU A 822 20.08 35.96 0.97
C LEU A 822 19.70 37.44 0.95
N VAL A 823 20.53 38.31 0.33
CA VAL A 823 20.22 39.75 0.22
C VAL A 823 19.10 40.06 -0.77
N ASN A 824 18.86 39.16 -1.73
CA ASN A 824 17.89 39.33 -2.81
C ASN A 824 16.59 38.55 -2.57
N LEU A 825 16.65 37.42 -1.86
CA LEU A 825 15.59 36.42 -1.71
C LEU A 825 14.25 37.00 -1.21
N GLN A 826 14.28 38.04 -0.37
CA GLN A 826 13.10 38.69 0.19
C GLN A 826 12.76 40.04 -0.48
N THR A 827 13.33 40.32 -1.66
CA THR A 827 13.09 41.56 -2.41
C THR A 827 12.18 41.33 -3.62
N SER A 828 11.45 42.36 -4.04
CA SER A 828 10.68 42.34 -5.30
C SER A 828 11.57 42.08 -6.52
N ALA A 829 12.78 42.62 -6.52
CA ALA A 829 13.80 42.39 -7.54
C ALA A 829 14.26 40.92 -7.60
N GLY A 830 14.52 40.28 -6.46
CA GLY A 830 14.88 38.86 -6.39
C GLY A 830 13.75 37.96 -6.86
N PHE A 831 12.51 38.26 -6.50
CA PHE A 831 11.33 37.55 -7.01
C PHE A 831 11.16 37.72 -8.53
N PHE A 832 11.26 38.95 -9.05
CA PHE A 832 11.24 39.22 -10.49
C PHE A 832 12.37 38.47 -11.22
N SER A 833 13.56 38.46 -10.65
CA SER A 833 14.73 37.74 -11.17
C SER A 833 14.52 36.23 -11.21
N ALA A 834 13.92 35.65 -10.16
CA ALA A 834 13.57 34.23 -10.12
C ALA A 834 12.51 33.88 -11.19
N LEU A 835 11.51 34.75 -11.40
CA LEU A 835 10.53 34.60 -12.49
C LEU A 835 11.18 34.70 -13.87
N MET A 836 12.12 35.63 -14.09
CA MET A 836 12.88 35.74 -15.33
C MET A 836 13.74 34.50 -15.59
N GLY A 837 14.52 34.08 -14.57
CA GLY A 837 15.37 32.90 -14.62
C GLY A 837 14.60 31.61 -14.93
N ARG A 838 13.41 31.43 -14.35
CA ARG A 838 12.58 30.25 -14.58
C ARG A 838 11.69 30.35 -15.82
N GLY A 839 11.10 31.51 -16.10
CA GLY A 839 10.03 31.72 -17.08
C GLY A 839 10.44 32.27 -18.43
N VAL A 840 11.65 32.82 -18.57
CA VAL A 840 12.20 33.28 -19.86
C VAL A 840 13.55 32.62 -20.16
N LEU A 841 14.46 32.63 -19.20
CA LEU A 841 15.88 32.31 -19.42
C LEU A 841 16.21 30.82 -19.22
N HIS A 842 15.28 29.96 -18.80
CA HIS A 842 15.58 28.57 -18.47
C HIS A 842 16.05 27.79 -19.71
N ARG A 843 17.16 27.04 -19.55
CA ARG A 843 17.80 26.27 -20.63
C ARG A 843 18.16 27.13 -21.86
N THR A 844 18.67 28.34 -21.62
CA THR A 844 19.17 29.25 -22.65
C THR A 844 20.68 29.38 -22.59
N GLU A 845 21.30 29.75 -23.72
CA GLU A 845 22.74 30.07 -23.75
C GLU A 845 23.06 31.29 -22.88
N TYR A 846 22.08 32.17 -22.60
CA TYR A 846 22.22 33.26 -21.63
C TYR A 846 22.54 32.74 -20.22
N LEU A 847 21.84 31.72 -19.71
CA LEU A 847 22.10 31.14 -18.38
C LEU A 847 23.26 30.14 -18.34
N LYS A 848 23.84 29.75 -19.48
CA LYS A 848 25.06 28.93 -19.49
C LYS A 848 26.33 29.76 -19.28
N ASP A 849 26.32 31.02 -19.69
CA ASP A 849 27.44 31.94 -19.51
C ASP A 849 27.43 32.53 -18.09
N SER A 850 28.44 32.19 -17.30
CA SER A 850 28.59 32.66 -15.92
C SER A 850 28.82 34.17 -15.80
N ASN A 851 29.21 34.84 -16.88
CA ASN A 851 29.44 36.29 -16.88
C ASN A 851 28.14 37.09 -17.03
N ASN A 852 27.06 36.50 -17.53
CA ASN A 852 25.79 37.19 -17.68
C ASN A 852 25.16 37.47 -16.30
N PRO A 853 24.55 38.65 -16.07
CA PRO A 853 23.81 38.92 -14.84
C PRO A 853 22.53 38.09 -14.79
N VAL A 854 22.23 37.48 -13.64
CA VAL A 854 20.97 36.72 -13.41
C VAL A 854 20.01 37.42 -12.46
N PHE A 855 20.38 38.61 -11.99
CA PHE A 855 19.57 39.46 -11.14
C PHE A 855 19.21 40.74 -11.90
N PHE A 856 17.92 41.04 -11.91
CA PHE A 856 17.27 42.13 -12.62
C PHE A 856 16.37 42.85 -11.62
N ILE A 857 16.42 44.18 -11.59
CA ILE A 857 15.67 44.97 -10.61
C ILE A 857 14.18 44.98 -11.00
N ASP A 858 13.93 45.17 -12.28
CA ASP A 858 12.61 45.21 -12.91
C ASP A 858 12.73 44.90 -14.42
N GLU A 859 11.61 45.04 -15.14
CA GLU A 859 11.53 44.86 -16.59
C GLU A 859 12.42 45.84 -17.38
N ASN A 860 12.66 47.05 -16.87
CA ASN A 860 13.49 48.05 -17.54
C ASN A 860 14.97 47.73 -17.37
N HIS A 861 15.41 47.28 -16.19
CA HIS A 861 16.76 46.79 -15.98
C HIS A 861 17.04 45.56 -16.88
N TRP A 862 16.09 44.64 -16.99
CA TRP A 862 16.18 43.53 -17.95
C TRP A 862 16.27 44.01 -19.42
N LYS A 863 15.40 44.93 -19.87
CA LYS A 863 15.46 45.49 -21.22
C LYS A 863 16.79 46.18 -21.51
N THR A 864 17.32 46.91 -20.54
CA THR A 864 18.61 47.60 -20.61
C THR A 864 19.74 46.58 -20.78
N ILE A 865 19.85 45.60 -19.89
CA ILE A 865 20.82 44.49 -19.99
C ILE A 865 20.71 43.79 -21.35
N ARG A 866 19.49 43.44 -21.79
CA ARG A 866 19.24 42.75 -23.07
C ARG A 866 19.71 43.56 -24.29
N ASN A 867 19.59 44.89 -24.24
CA ASN A 867 19.95 45.79 -25.33
C ASN A 867 21.44 46.17 -25.31
N GLU A 868 22.01 46.40 -24.12
CA GLU A 868 23.39 46.88 -23.95
C GLU A 868 24.43 45.75 -24.03
N SER A 869 24.14 44.59 -23.43
CA SER A 869 25.18 43.57 -23.22
C SER A 869 25.67 42.93 -24.52
N LEU A 870 24.84 42.90 -25.57
CA LEU A 870 24.98 41.90 -26.64
C LEU A 870 24.45 42.35 -28.01
N GLY A 871 25.37 42.77 -28.89
CA GLY A 871 25.05 43.08 -30.29
C GLY A 871 24.37 41.93 -31.04
N HIS A 872 23.19 42.20 -31.61
CA HIS A 872 22.41 41.34 -32.52
C HIS A 872 22.35 39.84 -32.18
N LYS A 873 22.30 39.45 -30.91
CA LYS A 873 22.02 38.05 -30.54
C LYS A 873 20.57 37.69 -30.87
N ALA A 874 20.36 36.50 -31.43
CA ALA A 874 19.04 36.01 -31.80
C ALA A 874 18.14 35.77 -30.57
N GLU A 875 16.81 35.82 -30.75
CA GLU A 875 15.82 35.61 -29.68
C GLU A 875 16.07 34.31 -28.88
N GLY A 876 16.47 33.23 -29.56
CA GLY A 876 16.79 31.94 -28.95
C GLY A 876 17.98 31.94 -27.97
N TYR A 877 18.82 32.98 -27.97
CA TYR A 877 19.87 33.16 -26.97
C TYR A 877 19.29 33.51 -25.59
N PHE A 878 18.17 34.26 -25.56
CA PHE A 878 17.52 34.73 -24.34
C PHE A 878 16.24 33.97 -23.99
N CYS A 879 15.60 33.28 -24.94
CA CYS A 879 14.37 32.53 -24.68
C CYS A 879 14.34 31.23 -25.50
N ASN A 880 14.44 30.10 -24.79
CA ASN A 880 14.32 28.79 -25.39
C ASN A 880 12.85 28.37 -25.39
N LYS A 881 12.13 28.66 -26.48
CA LYS A 881 10.69 28.34 -26.62
C LYS A 881 10.36 26.86 -26.43
N TRP A 882 11.34 25.95 -26.59
CA TRP A 882 11.20 24.53 -26.33
C TRP A 882 11.24 24.15 -24.84
N ALA A 883 11.78 25.01 -23.96
CA ALA A 883 11.74 24.81 -22.52
C ALA A 883 10.32 25.02 -21.93
N TYR A 884 9.40 25.59 -22.72
CA TYR A 884 8.07 26.03 -22.29
C TYR A 884 6.92 25.46 -23.12
N SER A 885 7.20 24.61 -24.12
CA SER A 885 6.18 24.05 -25.01
C SER A 885 6.23 22.52 -25.04
N ASN A 886 5.05 21.90 -24.95
CA ASN A 886 4.88 20.44 -25.05
C ASN A 886 5.00 19.91 -26.49
N GLN A 887 5.56 20.68 -27.44
CA GLN A 887 5.74 20.20 -28.80
C GLN A 887 7.05 19.40 -28.91
N PRO A 888 7.00 18.12 -29.32
CA PRO A 888 8.20 17.33 -29.49
C PRO A 888 9.09 17.89 -30.61
N ASN A 889 10.41 17.84 -30.40
CA ASN A 889 11.39 18.22 -31.42
C ASN A 889 11.22 17.37 -32.69
N ASN A 890 10.89 18.01 -33.81
CA ASN A 890 11.10 17.45 -35.15
C ASN A 890 12.54 17.75 -35.59
N LYS A 891 13.51 17.05 -34.99
CA LYS A 891 14.92 17.02 -35.41
C LYS A 891 15.39 15.58 -35.53
#